data_AF-A0A7C7HD14-F1
#
_entry.id   AF-A0A7C7HD14-F1
#
_cell.length_a   1.000
_cell.length_b   1.000
_cell.length_c   1.000
_cell.angle_alpha   90.00
_cell.angle_beta   90.00
_cell.angle_gamma   90.00
#
_symmetry.space_group_name_H-M   'P 1'
#
loop_
_entity.id
_entity.type
_entity.pdbx_description
1 polymer ?
#
loop_
_entity_poly.entity_id
_entity_poly.type
_entity_poly.pdbx_seq_one_letter_code
_entity_poly.pdbx_strand_id
1 'polypeptide(L)'
;MTFKQSQSYLALFFLIHVSGSAQHIDPLGNPVFDKSGKELYRLHANFGVLEGSSVLRRDKEFKKKTGNRNFFTFNVEGKNVHHQLTVGNFPTKFSSFTLNKELYDAARWNITVPDTGGRVSMFAGRVTNNTFSISGERSSPIENRDIQSDNDWFMAGVRAEANLGAYGISIANLPEFILPLPRLGLSYVNRFFTNYDLTRSHNPLQGVTINNPPSEIFLRFRDASPEDDGGAEIFEVKAFMDSILEYNVKGGREPPGILALPHDSIRGTQSRSANNEGFFTYRFFIFNSQDIKNIRFEIDIANDYLVEISTDNKNFQLELSAEGNIKDGSNRRTRKFYYGELTDETTLGIDLQTTLLGFSLSAERSWYAKTKQYPILKGKRTSDSVSAWFIDVNRNFGPITWRSEYTRIDPFYSATSFIDDNDDDDPYADSREPEILIVGNTRDDIDGDRVKDWNDDFLLFFANPPKFRLGLNRESIDFNNNGEPDNLEDDDRPNYRLDYDEGSSGHHTYLKFELPFISSLSVIPGYYEKHLTLDKKSASGWYNITSFTPKSIPNFGTIIFRHTFRRSRDMIPDDVVIRTTGQLIKDELTLQNYLGNIFTMIIDYQNVKNLTIRSQFKYQHDILFHTRQRVIDTALINQIRYEYKPRDDLTIAPAFRSDRTIGYMRPFNEGKSIDVNRNAYILTLVHQVAEQLQLSAGAQYMTWRNLNNVAQHYNRTVSFFELVLQGSAMGQQIGLLITLDYIIQNFVEPTGGGERETKIAVSLFLL
;
A
#
# COMPACT_ATOMS: atom_id res chain seq x y z
N MET A 1 21.37 53.82 10.95
CA MET A 1 21.84 53.89 9.54
C MET A 1 21.92 52.44 9.05
N THR A 2 20.89 51.88 8.41
CA THR A 2 20.57 51.92 6.95
C THR A 2 21.73 51.36 6.10
N PHE A 3 21.59 50.36 5.23
CA PHE A 3 20.49 49.94 4.32
C PHE A 3 20.43 48.39 4.23
N LYS A 4 19.26 47.72 4.18
CA LYS A 4 18.31 47.56 3.06
C LYS A 4 18.92 46.96 1.78
N GLN A 5 18.63 45.68 1.51
CA GLN A 5 18.31 45.26 0.14
C GLN A 5 17.24 44.15 0.16
N SER A 6 16.00 44.60 -0.01
CA SER A 6 14.92 43.83 -0.62
C SER A 6 15.12 43.82 -2.13
N GLN A 7 14.88 42.70 -2.79
CA GLN A 7 14.15 42.57 -4.06
C GLN A 7 14.08 41.08 -4.41
N SER A 8 12.92 40.41 -4.31
CA SER A 8 11.74 40.47 -5.19
C SER A 8 11.79 39.36 -6.25
N TYR A 9 10.97 38.33 -6.03
CA TYR A 9 10.22 37.51 -6.99
C TYR A 9 10.82 37.20 -8.37
N LEU A 10 11.02 35.91 -8.63
CA LEU A 10 10.55 35.33 -9.89
C LEU A 10 9.62 34.16 -9.55
N ALA A 11 8.33 34.47 -9.55
CA ALA A 11 7.26 33.50 -9.68
C ALA A 11 7.45 32.72 -10.98
N LEU A 12 7.48 31.40 -10.91
CA LEU A 12 7.16 30.57 -12.06
C LEU A 12 5.85 29.84 -11.76
N PHE A 13 4.77 30.41 -12.30
CA PHE A 13 3.46 29.79 -12.41
C PHE A 13 3.52 28.53 -13.26
N PHE A 14 3.02 27.40 -12.73
CA PHE A 14 2.49 26.31 -13.56
C PHE A 14 1.25 25.67 -12.90
N LEU A 15 0.08 26.25 -13.21
CA LEU A 15 -1.01 25.54 -13.88
C LEU A 15 -1.32 24.05 -13.44
N ILE A 16 -1.93 23.81 -12.26
CA ILE A 16 -2.58 22.53 -11.79
C ILE A 16 -3.95 22.20 -12.43
N HIS A 17 -4.08 21.43 -13.51
CA HIS A 17 -5.43 21.19 -14.06
C HIS A 17 -6.16 20.12 -13.28
N VAL A 18 -7.49 20.27 -13.19
CA VAL A 18 -8.42 19.21 -12.78
C VAL A 18 -9.35 18.75 -13.91
N SER A 19 -9.78 17.50 -13.87
CA SER A 19 -10.65 16.88 -14.84
C SER A 19 -11.23 15.59 -14.31
N GLY A 20 -12.55 15.47 -14.35
CA GLY A 20 -13.28 14.23 -14.58
C GLY A 20 -13.90 13.37 -13.47
N SER A 21 -15.01 13.85 -12.91
CA SER A 21 -16.15 13.12 -12.30
C SER A 21 -16.02 12.54 -10.90
N ALA A 22 -16.08 13.42 -9.92
CA ALA A 22 -16.75 13.11 -8.66
C ALA A 22 -18.26 13.17 -8.91
N GLN A 23 -19.09 12.58 -8.04
CA GLN A 23 -20.37 13.26 -7.78
C GLN A 23 -19.93 14.66 -7.39
N HIS A 24 -20.23 15.69 -8.18
CA HIS A 24 -19.76 17.02 -7.77
C HIS A 24 -20.55 17.34 -6.53
N ILE A 25 -19.82 17.23 -5.43
CA ILE A 25 -20.35 17.41 -4.12
C ILE A 25 -20.16 18.88 -3.85
N ASP A 26 -21.23 19.53 -3.47
CA ASP A 26 -21.10 20.88 -2.96
C ASP A 26 -20.15 20.85 -1.74
N PRO A 27 -19.64 22.01 -1.31
CA PRO A 27 -18.87 22.09 -0.06
C PRO A 27 -19.61 21.57 1.19
N LEU A 28 -20.83 21.03 1.10
CA LEU A 28 -21.62 20.48 2.20
C LEU A 28 -21.76 18.96 2.18
N GLY A 29 -21.19 18.26 1.20
CA GLY A 29 -21.41 16.82 1.09
C GLY A 29 -22.63 16.43 0.23
N ASN A 30 -23.34 17.37 -0.41
CA ASN A 30 -24.53 17.09 -1.21
C ASN A 30 -24.23 16.95 -2.71
N PRO A 31 -24.94 16.05 -3.41
CA PRO A 31 -24.89 15.98 -4.86
C PRO A 31 -25.46 17.23 -5.53
N VAL A 32 -24.65 17.89 -6.35
CA VAL A 32 -25.05 19.06 -7.13
C VAL A 32 -26.00 18.72 -8.28
N PHE A 33 -25.87 17.54 -8.90
CA PHE A 33 -26.76 17.09 -9.97
C PHE A 33 -27.34 15.71 -9.62
N ASP A 34 -28.62 15.46 -9.94
CA ASP A 34 -29.32 14.16 -9.77
C ASP A 34 -28.50 13.00 -10.35
N LYS A 35 -27.74 13.31 -11.41
CA LYS A 35 -26.54 12.59 -11.85
C LYS A 35 -25.45 13.60 -12.19
N SER A 36 -24.29 13.40 -11.57
CA SER A 36 -23.07 14.17 -11.79
C SER A 36 -22.67 14.13 -13.24
N GLY A 37 -22.91 15.23 -13.94
CA GLY A 37 -22.31 15.35 -15.23
C GLY A 37 -20.80 15.33 -15.10
N LYS A 38 -20.05 14.98 -16.13
CA LYS A 38 -18.60 15.01 -16.00
C LYS A 38 -18.02 16.32 -16.43
N GLU A 39 -17.27 16.91 -15.51
CA GLU A 39 -16.33 17.96 -15.86
C GLU A 39 -15.46 17.37 -16.96
N LEU A 40 -15.76 17.71 -18.22
CA LEU A 40 -15.09 17.41 -19.50
C LEU A 40 -13.95 18.32 -19.75
N TYR A 41 -13.77 19.25 -18.83
CA TYR A 41 -12.78 20.27 -18.86
C TYR A 41 -12.91 21.15 -17.62
N ARG A 42 -11.79 21.53 -16.98
CA ARG A 42 -11.78 22.52 -15.89
C ARG A 42 -11.04 23.80 -16.24
N LEU A 43 -11.50 24.96 -15.76
CA LEU A 43 -10.73 26.22 -15.73
C LEU A 43 -10.93 26.99 -14.41
N HIS A 44 -9.85 27.23 -13.64
CA HIS A 44 -9.87 27.93 -12.34
C HIS A 44 -8.96 29.17 -12.33
N ALA A 45 -9.34 30.20 -11.56
CA ALA A 45 -8.55 31.41 -11.32
C ALA A 45 -8.57 31.83 -9.84
N ASN A 46 -7.41 32.22 -9.32
CA ASN A 46 -7.25 32.69 -7.94
C ASN A 46 -6.67 34.11 -7.92
N PHE A 47 -7.22 35.00 -7.07
CA PHE A 47 -6.83 36.40 -6.97
C PHE A 47 -6.32 36.72 -5.55
N GLY A 48 -5.00 36.72 -5.37
CA GLY A 48 -4.32 37.15 -4.15
C GLY A 48 -3.59 38.50 -4.32
N VAL A 49 -3.32 39.19 -3.22
CA VAL A 49 -2.66 40.52 -3.21
C VAL A 49 -1.18 40.47 -3.64
N LEU A 50 -0.57 39.28 -3.69
CA LEU A 50 0.85 39.11 -4.07
C LEU A 50 1.12 38.17 -5.25
N GLU A 51 0.15 37.40 -5.76
CA GLU A 51 0.24 36.61 -7.02
C GLU A 51 -1.13 36.02 -7.44
N GLY A 52 -1.33 35.70 -8.74
CA GLY A 52 -2.53 35.00 -9.26
C GLY A 52 -2.29 34.10 -10.49
N SER A 53 -2.90 32.90 -10.52
CA SER A 53 -2.68 31.76 -11.46
C SER A 53 -3.80 31.47 -12.47
N SER A 54 -3.46 30.70 -13.52
CA SER A 54 -4.36 29.95 -14.47
C SER A 54 -3.90 28.48 -14.59
N VAL A 55 -4.40 27.59 -15.52
CA VAL A 55 -4.20 26.09 -15.60
C VAL A 55 -4.50 25.33 -17.01
N LEU A 56 -3.96 24.09 -17.44
CA LEU A 56 -4.40 23.12 -18.60
C LEU A 56 -4.48 21.51 -18.39
N ARG A 57 -5.57 20.79 -18.84
CA ARG A 57 -6.07 19.34 -18.67
C ARG A 57 -6.98 18.84 -19.86
N ARG A 58 -6.60 17.83 -20.69
CA ARG A 58 -7.29 16.52 -21.03
C ARG A 58 -8.13 16.22 -19.88
N ASP A 59 -9.37 16.43 -20.20
CA ASP A 59 -10.28 15.92 -19.30
C ASP A 59 -10.16 14.43 -19.32
N LYS A 60 -9.82 13.95 -18.15
CA LYS A 60 -10.13 12.64 -17.69
C LYS A 60 -11.47 12.17 -18.23
N GLU A 61 -12.41 12.93 -18.82
CA GLU A 61 -13.57 12.54 -19.67
C GLU A 61 -13.35 11.42 -20.64
N PHE A 62 -12.12 11.34 -21.10
CA PHE A 62 -11.49 10.15 -21.64
C PHE A 62 -11.87 8.87 -20.87
N LYS A 63 -11.63 8.88 -19.56
CA LYS A 63 -12.08 8.00 -18.47
C LYS A 63 -13.57 8.07 -18.14
N LYS A 64 -14.51 8.70 -18.85
CA LYS A 64 -15.96 8.62 -18.49
C LYS A 64 -16.90 8.49 -19.65
N LYS A 65 -16.44 8.66 -20.89
CA LYS A 65 -17.01 7.83 -21.95
C LYS A 65 -16.69 6.34 -21.74
N THR A 66 -15.68 5.97 -20.92
CA THR A 66 -15.37 4.61 -20.42
C THR A 66 -16.21 4.14 -19.21
N GLY A 67 -17.00 5.02 -18.59
CA GLY A 67 -17.59 4.75 -17.27
C GLY A 67 -16.58 4.74 -16.11
N ASN A 68 -15.78 5.80 -15.95
CA ASN A 68 -14.89 6.09 -14.80
C ASN A 68 -13.79 5.08 -14.49
N ARG A 69 -13.68 4.05 -15.30
CA ARG A 69 -12.52 3.20 -15.39
C ARG A 69 -11.39 3.98 -16.04
N ASN A 70 -10.19 3.87 -15.47
CA ASN A 70 -8.91 4.24 -16.08
C ASN A 70 -8.63 3.47 -17.38
N PHE A 71 -9.63 2.72 -17.86
CA PHE A 71 -9.59 1.78 -18.94
C PHE A 71 -10.93 1.66 -19.67
N PHE A 72 -10.92 1.38 -20.96
CA PHE A 72 -12.11 0.93 -21.71
C PHE A 72 -12.21 -0.58 -21.68
N THR A 73 -13.43 -1.12 -21.71
CA THR A 73 -13.65 -2.57 -21.89
C THR A 73 -14.57 -2.81 -23.07
N PHE A 74 -14.11 -3.61 -24.03
CA PHE A 74 -14.88 -4.08 -25.18
C PHE A 74 -15.30 -5.52 -24.95
N ASN A 75 -16.61 -5.78 -25.04
CA ASN A 75 -17.17 -7.13 -24.93
C ASN A 75 -17.55 -7.62 -26.34
N VAL A 76 -17.10 -8.82 -26.70
CA VAL A 76 -17.49 -9.51 -27.94
C VAL A 76 -18.14 -10.84 -27.55
N GLU A 77 -19.45 -10.93 -27.75
CA GLU A 77 -20.24 -12.11 -27.42
C GLU A 77 -20.26 -13.11 -28.60
N GLY A 78 -19.85 -14.35 -28.33
CA GLY A 78 -20.00 -15.50 -29.22
C GLY A 78 -20.81 -16.61 -28.57
N LYS A 79 -21.33 -17.56 -29.36
CA LYS A 79 -22.20 -18.66 -28.86
C LYS A 79 -21.53 -19.55 -27.80
N ASN A 80 -20.22 -19.80 -27.91
CA ASN A 80 -19.50 -20.75 -27.05
C ASN A 80 -18.29 -20.12 -26.32
N VAL A 81 -17.91 -18.88 -26.67
CA VAL A 81 -16.74 -18.18 -26.13
C VAL A 81 -17.06 -16.69 -26.00
N HIS A 82 -16.69 -16.10 -24.86
CA HIS A 82 -16.81 -14.67 -24.60
C HIS A 82 -15.41 -14.04 -24.56
N HIS A 83 -15.21 -12.97 -25.33
CA HIS A 83 -13.97 -12.20 -25.32
C HIS A 83 -14.18 -10.85 -24.68
N GLN A 84 -13.28 -10.48 -23.77
CA GLN A 84 -13.24 -9.17 -23.13
C GLN A 84 -11.85 -8.56 -23.29
N LEU A 85 -11.76 -7.43 -24.00
CA LEU A 85 -10.52 -6.66 -24.17
C LEU A 85 -10.59 -5.40 -23.30
N THR A 86 -9.59 -5.19 -22.45
CA THR A 86 -9.50 -4.07 -21.50
C THR A 86 -8.22 -3.28 -21.77
N VAL A 87 -8.28 -1.95 -21.88
CA VAL A 87 -7.08 -1.11 -22.14
C VAL A 87 -7.10 0.12 -21.24
N GLY A 88 -6.00 0.37 -20.52
CA GLY A 88 -5.79 1.47 -19.58
C GLY A 88 -5.32 0.95 -18.21
N ASN A 89 -5.50 1.72 -17.13
CA ASN A 89 -4.99 1.35 -15.80
C ASN A 89 -6.04 0.57 -14.97
N PHE A 90 -5.79 -0.72 -14.71
CA PHE A 90 -6.72 -1.63 -14.02
C PHE A 90 -6.03 -2.63 -13.09
N PRO A 91 -6.75 -3.22 -12.10
CA PRO A 91 -6.21 -4.30 -11.27
C PRO A 91 -5.87 -5.53 -12.09
N THR A 92 -4.66 -6.04 -11.89
CA THR A 92 -4.14 -7.25 -12.50
C THR A 92 -3.78 -8.23 -11.41
N LYS A 93 -4.71 -9.15 -11.12
CA LYS A 93 -4.54 -10.22 -10.15
C LYS A 93 -4.64 -11.58 -10.82
N PHE A 94 -3.58 -12.36 -10.73
CA PHE A 94 -3.57 -13.78 -11.07
C PHE A 94 -3.68 -14.64 -9.83
N SER A 95 -2.84 -14.41 -8.82
CA SER A 95 -2.84 -15.15 -7.55
C SER A 95 -2.14 -14.33 -6.46
N SER A 96 -2.08 -14.81 -5.21
CA SER A 96 -1.49 -14.04 -4.11
C SER A 96 0.03 -13.92 -4.19
N PHE A 97 0.72 -14.89 -4.78
CA PHE A 97 2.18 -14.88 -4.87
C PHE A 97 2.73 -14.70 -6.29
N THR A 98 1.94 -14.80 -7.36
CA THR A 98 2.48 -14.63 -8.72
C THR A 98 2.32 -13.24 -9.30
N LEU A 99 1.12 -12.66 -9.20
CA LEU A 99 0.81 -11.31 -9.65
C LEU A 99 -0.43 -10.82 -8.94
N ASN A 100 -0.24 -9.77 -8.16
CA ASN A 100 -1.30 -9.09 -7.45
C ASN A 100 -0.98 -7.60 -7.46
N LYS A 101 -1.18 -6.98 -8.62
CA LYS A 101 -1.04 -5.53 -8.78
C LYS A 101 -2.42 -4.89 -8.82
N GLU A 102 -2.70 -4.03 -7.86
CA GLU A 102 -3.98 -3.38 -7.67
C GLU A 102 -4.27 -2.37 -8.77
N LEU A 103 -3.25 -1.77 -9.38
CA LEU A 103 -3.37 -0.99 -10.61
C LEU A 103 -2.21 -1.31 -11.57
N TYR A 104 -2.45 -1.38 -12.88
CA TYR A 104 -1.42 -1.62 -13.89
C TYR A 104 -1.88 -1.02 -15.22
N ASP A 105 -1.12 -0.10 -15.82
CA ASP A 105 -1.45 0.51 -17.11
C ASP A 105 -1.07 -0.41 -18.27
N ALA A 106 -2.05 -1.09 -18.85
CA ALA A 106 -1.83 -2.20 -19.77
C ALA A 106 -2.98 -2.45 -20.75
N ALA A 107 -2.77 -3.42 -21.64
CA ALA A 107 -3.83 -4.09 -22.38
C ALA A 107 -4.01 -5.51 -21.83
N ARG A 108 -5.25 -5.90 -21.52
CA ARG A 108 -5.62 -7.25 -21.05
C ARG A 108 -6.68 -7.88 -21.94
N TRP A 109 -6.50 -9.16 -22.27
CA TRP A 109 -7.47 -9.98 -22.98
C TRP A 109 -7.92 -11.15 -22.12
N ASN A 110 -9.23 -11.25 -21.86
CA ASN A 110 -9.85 -12.39 -21.21
C ASN A 110 -10.68 -13.18 -22.22
N ILE A 111 -10.48 -14.50 -22.23
CA ILE A 111 -11.24 -15.48 -23.00
C ILE A 111 -11.94 -16.40 -22.01
N THR A 112 -13.26 -16.39 -21.99
CA THR A 112 -14.06 -17.23 -21.10
C THR A 112 -14.88 -18.21 -21.92
N VAL A 113 -14.94 -19.47 -21.48
CA VAL A 113 -15.78 -20.53 -22.08
C VAL A 113 -16.90 -20.85 -21.08
N PRO A 114 -18.10 -20.24 -21.21
CA PRO A 114 -19.15 -20.31 -20.18
C PRO A 114 -19.58 -21.73 -19.83
N ASP A 115 -19.70 -22.61 -20.84
CA ASP A 115 -20.18 -23.99 -20.66
C ASP A 115 -19.25 -24.87 -19.83
N THR A 116 -17.95 -24.57 -19.84
CA THR A 116 -16.92 -25.33 -19.09
C THR A 116 -16.39 -24.57 -17.88
N GLY A 117 -16.78 -23.30 -17.70
CA GLY A 117 -16.25 -22.42 -16.66
C GLY A 117 -14.75 -22.11 -16.79
N GLY A 118 -14.12 -22.46 -17.92
CA GLY A 118 -12.71 -22.20 -18.18
C GLY A 118 -12.44 -20.73 -18.54
N ARG A 119 -11.30 -20.20 -18.08
CA ARG A 119 -10.87 -18.82 -18.36
C ARG A 119 -9.38 -18.76 -18.70
N VAL A 120 -9.03 -18.01 -19.74
CA VAL A 120 -7.65 -17.63 -20.06
C VAL A 120 -7.54 -16.11 -20.05
N SER A 121 -6.58 -15.59 -19.29
CA SER A 121 -6.31 -14.16 -19.15
C SER A 121 -4.88 -13.85 -19.58
N MET A 122 -4.70 -12.86 -20.44
CA MET A 122 -3.39 -12.40 -20.92
C MET A 122 -3.28 -10.89 -20.72
N PHE A 123 -2.08 -10.38 -20.43
CA PHE A 123 -1.84 -8.92 -20.41
C PHE A 123 -0.42 -8.56 -20.86
N ALA A 124 -0.24 -7.30 -21.29
CA ALA A 124 1.07 -6.70 -21.54
C ALA A 124 1.02 -5.17 -21.32
N GLY A 125 2.10 -4.60 -20.77
CA GLY A 125 2.23 -3.16 -20.50
C GLY A 125 3.68 -2.70 -20.36
N ARG A 126 3.88 -1.38 -20.38
CA ARG A 126 5.17 -0.71 -20.17
C ARG A 126 5.28 -0.32 -18.69
N VAL A 127 6.40 -0.66 -18.05
CA VAL A 127 6.64 -0.43 -16.62
C VAL A 127 7.24 0.97 -16.36
N THR A 128 8.08 1.49 -17.27
CA THR A 128 8.73 2.81 -17.16
C THR A 128 8.14 3.85 -18.13
N ASN A 129 8.25 5.16 -17.86
CA ASN A 129 7.90 6.26 -18.80
C ASN A 129 6.50 6.16 -19.46
N ASN A 130 5.44 6.00 -18.67
CA ASN A 130 4.07 5.77 -19.17
C ASN A 130 3.20 7.04 -19.07
N THR A 131 1.88 6.98 -19.32
CA THR A 131 0.98 8.13 -19.08
C THR A 131 0.74 8.35 -17.60
N PHE A 132 1.71 8.01 -16.75
CA PHE A 132 1.83 8.25 -15.33
C PHE A 132 3.30 8.67 -15.01
N SER A 133 3.54 9.76 -14.27
CA SER A 133 4.91 10.19 -13.92
C SER A 133 5.23 9.80 -12.50
N ILE A 134 6.47 9.32 -12.30
CA ILE A 134 7.05 9.00 -11.00
C ILE A 134 8.00 10.16 -10.65
N SER A 135 7.70 10.87 -9.57
CA SER A 135 8.58 11.89 -9.00
C SER A 135 8.51 11.79 -7.49
N GLY A 136 9.40 10.96 -6.92
CA GLY A 136 9.26 10.47 -5.55
C GLY A 136 8.05 9.53 -5.41
N GLU A 137 7.50 9.51 -4.20
CA GLU A 137 6.45 8.67 -3.60
C GLU A 137 5.05 8.64 -4.25
N ARG A 138 4.87 8.88 -5.57
CA ARG A 138 3.56 8.60 -6.23
C ARG A 138 3.67 8.35 -7.73
N SER A 139 2.82 7.44 -8.22
CA SER A 139 2.41 7.37 -9.62
C SER A 139 1.20 8.28 -9.91
N SER A 140 1.32 9.19 -10.88
CA SER A 140 0.19 10.06 -11.25
C SER A 140 -0.03 10.09 -12.74
N PRO A 141 -1.27 9.85 -13.25
CA PRO A 141 -1.54 9.89 -14.67
C PRO A 141 -1.06 11.21 -15.21
N ILE A 142 -0.16 11.16 -16.18
CA ILE A 142 0.21 12.24 -17.07
C ILE A 142 -0.95 12.45 -18.04
N GLU A 143 -2.07 12.80 -17.44
CA GLU A 143 -3.17 13.52 -18.00
C GLU A 143 -2.72 14.97 -17.96
N ASN A 144 -2.24 15.39 -19.12
CA ASN A 144 -2.16 16.81 -19.56
C ASN A 144 -0.87 17.50 -19.48
N ARG A 145 0.00 16.74 -20.09
CA ARG A 145 1.40 16.90 -20.18
C ARG A 145 1.78 16.00 -21.36
N ASP A 146 2.69 16.47 -22.18
CA ASP A 146 3.23 15.75 -23.33
C ASP A 146 4.47 14.94 -22.88
N ILE A 147 4.57 13.65 -23.20
CA ILE A 147 5.54 12.69 -22.59
C ILE A 147 6.33 11.92 -23.68
N GLN A 148 7.67 11.69 -23.58
CA GLN A 148 8.55 11.00 -24.58
C GLN A 148 9.74 10.18 -23.93
N SER A 149 10.25 9.04 -24.51
CA SER A 149 11.41 8.22 -23.98
C SER A 149 12.03 7.18 -24.97
N ASP A 150 13.29 6.71 -24.72
CA ASP A 150 14.18 5.87 -25.58
C ASP A 150 14.54 4.43 -25.08
N ASN A 151 14.23 4.02 -23.85
CA ASN A 151 14.46 2.64 -23.31
C ASN A 151 13.52 2.30 -22.14
N ASP A 152 13.14 1.02 -21.96
CA ASP A 152 12.12 0.64 -20.97
C ASP A 152 12.10 -0.79 -20.45
N TRP A 153 11.46 -0.96 -19.30
CA TRP A 153 10.99 -2.25 -18.81
C TRP A 153 9.56 -2.56 -19.28
N PHE A 154 9.31 -3.81 -19.66
CA PHE A 154 7.99 -4.35 -20.02
C PHE A 154 7.59 -5.46 -19.08
N MET A 155 6.28 -5.69 -18.95
CA MET A 155 5.73 -6.86 -18.26
C MET A 155 4.63 -7.49 -19.10
N ALA A 156 4.62 -8.83 -19.14
CA ALA A 156 3.59 -9.61 -19.78
C ALA A 156 3.31 -10.90 -19.01
N GLY A 157 2.07 -11.38 -19.07
CA GLY A 157 1.69 -12.61 -18.37
C GLY A 157 0.47 -13.29 -18.93
N VAL A 158 0.34 -14.57 -18.60
CA VAL A 158 -0.79 -15.44 -18.93
C VAL A 158 -1.26 -16.22 -17.70
N ARG A 159 -2.57 -16.34 -17.54
CA ARG A 159 -3.21 -17.21 -16.55
C ARG A 159 -4.25 -18.08 -17.25
N ALA A 160 -4.24 -19.37 -16.94
CA ALA A 160 -5.25 -20.33 -17.38
C ALA A 160 -5.96 -20.93 -16.15
N GLU A 161 -7.27 -21.01 -16.22
CA GLU A 161 -8.11 -21.51 -15.13
C GLU A 161 -9.10 -22.54 -15.66
N ALA A 162 -9.22 -23.64 -14.93
CA ALA A 162 -10.17 -24.69 -15.22
C ALA A 162 -11.04 -24.94 -13.99
N ASN A 163 -12.37 -24.89 -14.18
CA ASN A 163 -13.30 -25.43 -13.21
C ASN A 163 -13.60 -26.88 -13.60
N LEU A 164 -13.13 -27.82 -12.79
CA LEU A 164 -13.31 -29.24 -13.08
C LEU A 164 -14.73 -29.73 -12.77
N GLY A 165 -15.60 -28.89 -12.19
CA GLY A 165 -17.00 -29.20 -11.94
C GLY A 165 -17.19 -30.16 -10.78
N ALA A 166 -18.10 -31.13 -10.93
CA ALA A 166 -18.32 -32.17 -9.93
C ALA A 166 -18.47 -33.52 -10.61
N TYR A 167 -17.98 -34.58 -9.95
CA TYR A 167 -18.03 -35.95 -10.45
C TYR A 167 -18.97 -36.78 -9.58
N GLY A 168 -20.04 -37.30 -10.18
CA GLY A 168 -20.96 -38.24 -9.54
C GLY A 168 -20.36 -39.64 -9.49
N ILE A 169 -20.21 -40.18 -8.28
CA ILE A 169 -19.77 -41.55 -8.04
C ILE A 169 -20.99 -42.33 -7.55
N SER A 170 -21.55 -43.18 -8.42
CA SER A 170 -22.63 -44.11 -8.07
C SER A 170 -22.05 -45.49 -7.76
N ILE A 171 -22.22 -45.95 -6.53
CA ILE A 171 -21.83 -47.30 -6.11
C ILE A 171 -23.11 -48.08 -5.78
N ALA A 172 -23.63 -48.84 -6.74
CA ALA A 172 -24.79 -49.75 -6.58
C ALA A 172 -25.91 -49.21 -5.66
N ASN A 173 -26.18 -49.86 -4.52
CA ASN A 173 -27.27 -49.50 -3.59
C ASN A 173 -26.97 -48.29 -2.69
N LEU A 174 -25.88 -47.56 -2.93
CA LEU A 174 -25.56 -46.33 -2.20
C LEU A 174 -26.09 -45.09 -2.95
N PRO A 175 -26.54 -44.05 -2.24
CA PRO A 175 -26.84 -42.76 -2.84
C PRO A 175 -25.65 -42.24 -3.65
N GLU A 176 -25.93 -41.59 -4.78
CA GLU A 176 -24.91 -40.96 -5.61
C GLU A 176 -24.11 -39.94 -4.80
N PHE A 177 -22.79 -40.12 -4.74
CA PHE A 177 -21.88 -39.22 -4.08
C PHE A 177 -21.34 -38.22 -5.09
N ILE A 178 -21.64 -36.93 -4.91
CA ILE A 178 -21.13 -35.86 -5.77
C ILE A 178 -19.82 -35.35 -5.18
N LEU A 179 -18.69 -35.62 -5.85
CA LEU A 179 -17.39 -35.08 -5.51
C LEU A 179 -17.17 -33.75 -6.24
N PRO A 180 -17.20 -32.58 -5.57
CA PRO A 180 -16.78 -31.34 -6.19
C PRO A 180 -15.28 -31.42 -6.51
N LEU A 181 -14.95 -31.25 -7.79
CA LEU A 181 -13.58 -31.21 -8.26
C LEU A 181 -13.04 -29.78 -8.09
N PRO A 182 -11.73 -29.62 -7.86
CA PRO A 182 -11.18 -28.30 -7.59
C PRO A 182 -11.20 -27.38 -8.81
N ARG A 183 -11.23 -26.08 -8.54
CA ARG A 183 -10.78 -25.08 -9.50
C ARG A 183 -9.26 -25.02 -9.45
N LEU A 184 -8.64 -25.12 -10.61
CA LEU A 184 -7.18 -25.02 -10.78
C LEU A 184 -6.83 -23.76 -11.56
N GLY A 185 -5.78 -23.06 -11.11
CA GLY A 185 -5.18 -21.94 -11.81
C GLY A 185 -3.70 -22.20 -12.09
N LEU A 186 -3.25 -21.84 -13.28
CA LEU A 186 -1.84 -21.79 -13.67
C LEU A 186 -1.51 -20.36 -14.10
N SER A 187 -0.47 -19.76 -13.53
CA SER A 187 -0.09 -18.37 -13.79
C SER A 187 1.38 -18.28 -14.16
N TYR A 188 1.71 -17.49 -15.18
CA TYR A 188 3.07 -17.15 -15.59
C TYR A 188 3.14 -15.66 -15.89
N VAL A 189 4.10 -14.95 -15.29
CA VAL A 189 4.33 -13.53 -15.52
C VAL A 189 5.81 -13.25 -15.63
N ASN A 190 6.20 -12.42 -16.61
CA ASN A 190 7.58 -12.06 -16.86
C ASN A 190 7.71 -10.53 -17.00
N ARG A 191 8.71 -9.96 -16.31
CA ARG A 191 9.17 -8.57 -16.44
C ARG A 191 10.54 -8.58 -17.12
N PHE A 192 10.74 -7.78 -18.16
CA PHE A 192 11.97 -7.81 -18.96
C PHE A 192 12.35 -6.44 -19.52
N PHE A 193 13.65 -6.18 -19.68
CA PHE A 193 14.18 -4.91 -20.20
C PHE A 193 14.28 -4.89 -21.74
N THR A 194 13.94 -3.77 -22.39
CA THR A 194 14.06 -3.55 -23.84
C THR A 194 14.63 -2.17 -24.17
N ASN A 195 15.32 -2.04 -25.31
CA ASN A 195 15.95 -0.80 -25.79
C ASN A 195 15.54 -0.44 -27.23
N TYR A 196 14.37 -0.93 -27.69
CA TYR A 196 13.76 -0.71 -29.01
C TYR A 196 14.63 -1.01 -30.26
N ASP A 197 15.86 -1.48 -30.09
CA ASP A 197 16.72 -1.96 -31.17
C ASP A 197 16.43 -3.44 -31.46
N LEU A 198 15.46 -3.66 -32.35
CA LEU A 198 15.00 -4.99 -32.79
C LEU A 198 16.08 -5.82 -33.50
N THR A 199 17.25 -5.26 -33.82
CA THR A 199 18.35 -6.04 -34.42
C THR A 199 19.06 -6.96 -33.42
N ARG A 200 18.75 -6.84 -32.12
CA ARG A 200 19.53 -7.43 -31.02
C ARG A 200 18.82 -8.53 -30.20
N SER A 201 17.59 -8.91 -30.53
CA SER A 201 16.88 -10.01 -29.84
C SER A 201 16.15 -10.95 -30.80
N HIS A 202 16.26 -12.27 -30.55
CA HIS A 202 15.53 -13.32 -31.27
C HIS A 202 14.19 -13.65 -30.58
N ASN A 203 13.99 -13.22 -29.34
CA ASN A 203 12.77 -13.45 -28.55
C ASN A 203 12.26 -12.13 -27.97
N PRO A 204 11.07 -11.66 -28.36
CA PRO A 204 10.53 -10.37 -27.92
C PRO A 204 10.12 -10.35 -26.43
N LEU A 205 10.09 -11.50 -25.74
CA LEU A 205 9.78 -11.64 -24.31
C LEU A 205 11.02 -11.93 -23.47
N GLN A 206 12.20 -11.73 -24.03
CA GLN A 206 13.46 -11.96 -23.34
C GLN A 206 14.20 -10.63 -23.19
N GLY A 207 14.54 -10.27 -21.94
CA GLY A 207 15.16 -8.97 -21.66
C GLY A 207 16.54 -8.85 -22.29
N VAL A 208 16.96 -7.64 -22.62
CA VAL A 208 18.31 -7.34 -23.13
C VAL A 208 19.14 -6.62 -22.06
N THR A 209 20.43 -6.41 -22.31
CA THR A 209 21.30 -5.63 -21.43
C THR A 209 21.86 -4.42 -22.18
N ILE A 210 22.22 -3.36 -21.46
CA ILE A 210 22.95 -2.21 -22.01
C ILE A 210 24.43 -2.60 -22.10
N ASN A 211 25.06 -2.34 -23.24
CA ASN A 211 26.48 -2.68 -23.46
C ASN A 211 27.40 -1.72 -22.68
N ASN A 212 27.51 -1.94 -21.36
CA ASN A 212 28.30 -1.13 -20.44
C ASN A 212 28.97 -2.00 -19.36
N PRO A 213 29.92 -2.87 -19.74
CA PRO A 213 30.57 -3.77 -18.79
C PRO A 213 31.50 -3.04 -17.81
N PRO A 214 31.46 -3.41 -16.52
CA PRO A 214 32.21 -2.72 -15.49
C PRO A 214 33.72 -2.96 -15.66
N SER A 215 34.52 -2.00 -15.23
CA SER A 215 35.98 -2.17 -15.14
C SER A 215 36.42 -2.87 -13.84
N GLU A 216 35.51 -3.00 -12.87
CA GLU A 216 35.77 -3.62 -11.58
C GLU A 216 34.53 -4.19 -10.92
N ILE A 217 34.73 -5.21 -10.07
CA ILE A 217 33.70 -5.80 -9.21
C ILE A 217 34.20 -5.83 -7.78
N PHE A 218 33.32 -5.50 -6.84
CA PHE A 218 33.54 -5.53 -5.41
C PHE A 218 32.68 -6.64 -4.80
N LEU A 219 33.28 -7.52 -4.00
CA LEU A 219 32.58 -8.50 -3.17
C LEU A 219 32.77 -8.16 -1.70
N ARG A 220 31.68 -7.85 -1.01
CA ARG A 220 31.66 -7.53 0.42
C ARG A 220 31.13 -8.73 1.21
N PHE A 221 31.76 -8.99 2.35
CA PHE A 221 31.39 -10.05 3.28
C PHE A 221 31.07 -9.46 4.65
N ARG A 222 29.93 -9.84 5.22
CA ARG A 222 29.44 -9.36 6.52
C ARG A 222 28.84 -10.51 7.33
N ASP A 223 28.69 -10.27 8.63
CA ASP A 223 27.83 -11.06 9.50
C ASP A 223 26.35 -10.85 9.12
N ALA A 224 25.54 -11.92 9.12
CA ALA A 224 24.09 -11.79 8.94
C ALA A 224 23.36 -11.51 10.26
N SER A 225 23.96 -11.87 11.41
CA SER A 225 23.43 -11.62 12.75
C SER A 225 24.42 -10.76 13.56
N PRO A 226 24.60 -9.47 13.21
CA PRO A 226 25.66 -8.63 13.78
C PRO A 226 25.53 -8.34 15.29
N GLU A 227 24.43 -8.77 15.93
CA GLU A 227 24.20 -8.60 17.35
C GLU A 227 24.93 -9.63 18.24
N ASP A 228 25.69 -10.56 17.64
CA ASP A 228 26.42 -11.58 18.40
C ASP A 228 27.86 -11.87 17.93
N ASP A 229 28.54 -12.80 18.62
CA ASP A 229 29.99 -13.00 18.49
C ASP A 229 30.49 -13.84 17.30
N GLY A 230 29.65 -14.22 16.33
CA GLY A 230 30.06 -15.10 15.23
C GLY A 230 29.45 -14.73 13.88
N GLY A 231 30.32 -14.49 12.89
CA GLY A 231 29.89 -14.11 11.53
C GLY A 231 30.67 -14.82 10.42
N ALA A 232 30.63 -14.25 9.22
CA ALA A 232 31.09 -14.87 7.99
C ALA A 232 32.55 -15.30 8.07
N GLU A 233 32.88 -16.53 7.64
CA GLU A 233 34.26 -17.00 7.52
C GLU A 233 34.58 -17.47 6.10
N ILE A 234 35.53 -16.80 5.44
CA ILE A 234 35.86 -16.98 4.02
C ILE A 234 37.24 -17.62 3.91
N PHE A 235 37.32 -18.78 3.25
CA PHE A 235 38.55 -19.55 3.07
C PHE A 235 39.19 -19.32 1.68
N GLU A 236 38.38 -19.23 0.63
CA GLU A 236 38.87 -19.03 -0.74
C GLU A 236 37.81 -18.36 -1.63
N VAL A 237 38.23 -17.43 -2.48
CA VAL A 237 37.41 -16.83 -3.53
C VAL A 237 38.13 -16.98 -4.87
N LYS A 238 37.49 -17.67 -5.81
CA LYS A 238 37.96 -17.81 -7.19
C LYS A 238 37.08 -16.99 -8.13
N ALA A 239 37.68 -16.13 -8.93
CA ALA A 239 36.98 -15.41 -9.99
C ALA A 239 37.44 -15.94 -11.35
N PHE A 240 36.48 -16.40 -12.16
CA PHE A 240 36.72 -16.88 -13.51
C PHE A 240 36.14 -15.90 -14.52
N MET A 241 36.92 -15.54 -15.54
CA MET A 241 36.47 -14.74 -16.69
C MET A 241 36.51 -15.64 -17.93
N ASP A 242 35.37 -15.87 -18.58
CA ASP A 242 35.25 -16.82 -19.70
C ASP A 242 35.82 -18.22 -19.43
N SER A 243 35.63 -18.70 -18.19
CA SER A 243 36.14 -19.96 -17.64
C SER A 243 37.65 -20.00 -17.36
N ILE A 244 38.38 -18.91 -17.62
CA ILE A 244 39.79 -18.75 -17.23
C ILE A 244 39.84 -18.26 -15.78
N LEU A 245 40.62 -18.93 -14.94
CA LEU A 245 40.82 -18.50 -13.55
C LEU A 245 41.76 -17.29 -13.52
N GLU A 246 41.21 -16.10 -13.32
CA GLU A 246 41.98 -14.84 -13.28
C GLU A 246 42.42 -14.50 -11.85
N TYR A 247 41.55 -14.79 -10.87
CA TYR A 247 41.84 -14.54 -9.47
C TYR A 247 41.62 -15.78 -8.63
N ASN A 248 42.59 -16.09 -7.76
CA ASN A 248 42.46 -17.04 -6.68
C ASN A 248 42.93 -16.38 -5.37
N VAL A 249 41.96 -15.94 -4.57
CA VAL A 249 42.20 -15.21 -3.32
C VAL A 249 41.98 -16.16 -2.16
N LYS A 250 43.03 -16.44 -1.39
CA LYS A 250 42.94 -17.21 -0.15
C LYS A 250 42.66 -16.28 1.01
N GLY A 251 41.64 -16.60 1.81
CA GLY A 251 41.30 -15.85 3.01
C GLY A 251 42.50 -15.77 3.95
N GLY A 252 42.79 -14.56 4.43
CA GLY A 252 43.94 -14.27 5.28
C GLY A 252 45.29 -14.23 4.55
N ARG A 253 45.31 -14.41 3.22
CA ARG A 253 46.52 -14.31 2.37
C ARG A 253 46.19 -13.61 1.05
N GLU A 254 45.52 -12.47 1.16
CA GLU A 254 45.07 -11.69 0.00
C GLU A 254 46.26 -11.05 -0.74
N PRO A 255 46.30 -11.09 -2.08
CA PRO A 255 47.29 -10.35 -2.85
C PRO A 255 47.17 -8.83 -2.63
N PRO A 256 48.28 -8.07 -2.68
CA PRO A 256 48.24 -6.61 -2.60
C PRO A 256 47.29 -6.00 -3.64
N GLY A 257 46.46 -5.05 -3.22
CA GLY A 257 45.51 -4.34 -4.09
C GLY A 257 44.15 -5.01 -4.29
N ILE A 258 43.95 -6.25 -3.81
CA ILE A 258 42.65 -6.94 -3.85
C ILE A 258 41.78 -6.55 -2.65
N LEU A 259 42.34 -6.55 -1.44
CA LEU A 259 41.60 -6.13 -0.25
C LEU A 259 41.48 -4.59 -0.24
N ALA A 260 40.27 -4.07 -0.43
CA ALA A 260 40.04 -2.64 -0.60
C ALA A 260 39.94 -1.89 0.74
N LEU A 261 39.07 -2.35 1.64
CA LEU A 261 38.82 -1.76 2.95
C LEU A 261 38.35 -2.85 3.94
N PRO A 262 39.23 -3.36 4.82
CA PRO A 262 38.80 -4.19 5.95
C PRO A 262 38.29 -3.28 7.08
N HIS A 263 37.09 -3.56 7.58
CA HIS A 263 36.51 -2.94 8.76
C HIS A 263 36.21 -4.03 9.79
N ASP A 264 36.96 -4.06 10.89
CA ASP A 264 36.80 -5.06 11.96
C ASP A 264 36.78 -6.54 11.50
N SER A 265 37.43 -6.82 10.36
CA SER A 265 37.64 -8.18 9.87
C SER A 265 38.84 -8.84 10.55
N ILE A 266 38.73 -10.12 10.87
CA ILE A 266 39.79 -10.89 11.52
C ILE A 266 40.56 -11.70 10.48
N ARG A 267 41.88 -11.58 10.49
CA ARG A 267 42.78 -12.33 9.60
C ARG A 267 43.22 -13.64 10.27
N GLY A 268 42.71 -14.77 9.78
CA GLY A 268 43.15 -16.11 10.18
C GLY A 268 44.35 -16.62 9.36
N THR A 269 44.79 -17.85 9.66
CA THR A 269 45.90 -18.51 8.96
C THR A 269 45.53 -19.04 7.56
N GLN A 270 44.25 -19.36 7.37
CA GLN A 270 43.67 -19.93 6.15
C GLN A 270 42.31 -19.31 5.77
N SER A 271 41.83 -18.33 6.55
CA SER A 271 40.55 -17.69 6.38
C SER A 271 40.62 -16.21 6.76
N ARG A 272 39.60 -15.46 6.36
CA ARG A 272 39.29 -14.13 6.88
C ARG A 272 37.84 -14.14 7.34
N SER A 273 37.57 -13.60 8.53
CA SER A 273 36.20 -13.49 9.05
C SER A 273 35.74 -12.06 9.25
N ALA A 274 34.43 -11.86 9.26
CA ALA A 274 33.75 -10.63 9.63
C ALA A 274 32.68 -10.98 10.66
N ASN A 275 32.74 -10.37 11.84
CA ASN A 275 31.82 -10.62 12.95
C ASN A 275 31.20 -9.30 13.39
N ASN A 276 30.04 -9.34 14.04
CA ASN A 276 29.28 -8.16 14.44
C ASN A 276 29.06 -7.21 13.24
N GLU A 277 29.16 -5.90 13.43
CA GLU A 277 29.08 -4.90 12.35
C GLU A 277 30.30 -4.88 11.38
N GLY A 278 31.28 -5.75 11.60
CA GLY A 278 32.48 -5.83 10.76
C GLY A 278 32.19 -6.28 9.33
N PHE A 279 33.04 -5.84 8.40
CA PHE A 279 32.98 -6.26 6.99
C PHE A 279 34.34 -6.19 6.31
N PHE A 280 34.50 -6.86 5.18
CA PHE A 280 35.62 -6.62 4.29
C PHE A 280 35.22 -6.79 2.83
N THR A 281 35.93 -6.08 1.95
CA THR A 281 35.64 -6.06 0.51
C THR A 281 36.83 -6.48 -0.33
N TYR A 282 36.63 -7.42 -1.24
CA TYR A 282 37.57 -7.78 -2.31
C TYR A 282 37.21 -7.04 -3.61
N ARG A 283 38.21 -6.41 -4.23
CA ARG A 283 38.12 -5.72 -5.51
C ARG A 283 38.79 -6.54 -6.59
N PHE A 284 38.08 -6.80 -7.68
CA PHE A 284 38.53 -7.54 -8.85
C PHE A 284 38.54 -6.62 -10.06
N PHE A 285 39.71 -6.39 -10.67
CA PHE A 285 39.83 -5.60 -11.89
C PHE A 285 39.49 -6.44 -13.12
N ILE A 286 38.76 -5.84 -14.06
CA ILE A 286 38.31 -6.49 -15.29
C ILE A 286 38.97 -5.78 -16.47
N PHE A 287 40.07 -6.34 -16.96
CA PHE A 287 40.74 -5.83 -18.14
C PHE A 287 39.98 -6.26 -19.40
N ASN A 288 39.85 -5.36 -20.37
CA ASN A 288 39.11 -5.60 -21.62
C ASN A 288 37.69 -6.13 -21.37
N SER A 289 36.95 -5.49 -20.45
CA SER A 289 35.62 -5.92 -20.01
C SER A 289 34.59 -6.10 -21.15
N GLN A 290 34.82 -5.45 -22.30
CA GLN A 290 34.03 -5.58 -23.53
C GLN A 290 34.19 -6.94 -24.24
N ASP A 291 35.31 -7.63 -24.03
CA ASP A 291 35.63 -8.90 -24.69
C ASP A 291 35.21 -10.13 -23.87
N ILE A 292 34.94 -9.94 -22.57
CA ILE A 292 34.56 -10.99 -21.63
C ILE A 292 33.07 -11.28 -21.75
N LYS A 293 32.67 -12.56 -21.84
CA LYS A 293 31.25 -12.94 -21.90
C LYS A 293 30.66 -13.32 -20.55
N ASN A 294 31.47 -13.73 -19.58
CA ASN A 294 30.96 -14.09 -18.26
C ASN A 294 32.01 -13.99 -17.16
N ILE A 295 31.53 -13.64 -15.97
CA ILE A 295 32.32 -13.67 -14.74
C ILE A 295 31.63 -14.59 -13.73
N ARG A 296 32.35 -15.58 -13.21
CA ARG A 296 31.86 -16.55 -12.21
C ARG A 296 32.69 -16.46 -10.95
N PHE A 297 32.02 -16.40 -9.81
CA PHE A 297 32.65 -16.52 -8.50
C PHE A 297 32.39 -17.89 -7.89
N GLU A 298 33.43 -18.50 -7.31
CA GLU A 298 33.32 -19.66 -6.42
C GLU A 298 33.91 -19.29 -5.07
N ILE A 299 33.12 -19.40 -4.00
CA ILE A 299 33.46 -18.93 -2.65
C ILE A 299 33.36 -20.10 -1.68
N ASP A 300 34.47 -20.51 -1.08
CA ASP A 300 34.50 -21.43 0.06
C ASP A 300 34.26 -20.63 1.34
N ILE A 301 33.06 -20.78 1.91
CA ILE A 301 32.52 -19.95 2.99
C ILE A 301 31.79 -20.79 4.04
N ALA A 302 31.81 -20.35 5.29
CA ALA A 302 31.13 -20.95 6.43
C ALA A 302 30.56 -19.88 7.39
N ASN A 303 29.85 -20.35 8.40
CA ASN A 303 29.19 -19.59 9.47
C ASN A 303 28.04 -18.70 8.97
N ASP A 304 27.69 -17.67 9.74
CA ASP A 304 26.60 -16.76 9.46
C ASP A 304 27.08 -15.63 8.56
N TYR A 305 26.76 -15.69 7.28
CA TYR A 305 27.36 -14.83 6.26
C TYR A 305 26.33 -14.08 5.42
N LEU A 306 26.67 -12.85 5.07
CA LEU A 306 26.13 -12.10 3.93
C LEU A 306 27.25 -11.86 2.91
N VAL A 307 26.97 -12.15 1.63
CA VAL A 307 27.85 -11.84 0.51
C VAL A 307 27.14 -10.90 -0.43
N GLU A 308 27.73 -9.74 -0.66
CA GLU A 308 27.16 -8.68 -1.47
C GLU A 308 28.10 -8.29 -2.61
N ILE A 309 27.54 -7.90 -3.75
CA ILE A 309 28.29 -7.49 -4.94
C ILE A 309 28.02 -6.03 -5.30
N SER A 310 29.02 -5.34 -5.82
CA SER A 310 28.90 -3.97 -6.32
C SER A 310 29.86 -3.72 -7.49
N THR A 311 29.53 -2.77 -8.36
CA THR A 311 30.41 -2.29 -9.44
C THR A 311 31.00 -0.90 -9.16
N ASP A 312 30.57 -0.23 -8.09
CA ASP A 312 30.99 1.12 -7.72
C ASP A 312 31.46 1.27 -6.26
N ASN A 313 31.48 0.17 -5.51
CA ASN A 313 31.83 0.09 -4.09
C ASN A 313 30.92 0.95 -3.19
N LYS A 314 29.70 1.26 -3.65
CA LYS A 314 28.70 2.04 -2.90
C LYS A 314 27.37 1.30 -2.86
N ASN A 315 26.88 0.90 -4.02
CA ASN A 315 25.60 0.22 -4.20
C ASN A 315 25.85 -1.29 -4.19
N PHE A 316 25.62 -1.92 -3.04
CA PHE A 316 25.83 -3.34 -2.83
C PHE A 316 24.50 -4.10 -2.91
N GLN A 317 24.50 -5.21 -3.65
CA GLN A 317 23.37 -6.11 -3.81
C GLN A 317 23.67 -7.45 -3.14
N LEU A 318 22.75 -7.96 -2.33
CA LEU A 318 22.89 -9.26 -1.68
C LEU A 318 22.82 -10.40 -2.70
N GLU A 319 23.84 -11.28 -2.69
CA GLU A 319 23.94 -12.45 -3.57
C GLU A 319 23.82 -13.77 -2.81
N LEU A 320 24.35 -13.84 -1.59
CA LEU A 320 24.29 -15.04 -0.76
C LEU A 320 24.06 -14.68 0.70
N SER A 321 23.23 -15.47 1.38
CA SER A 321 23.09 -15.46 2.84
C SER A 321 23.22 -16.88 3.41
N ALA A 322 23.57 -16.99 4.68
CA ALA A 322 23.50 -18.24 5.45
C ALA A 322 22.06 -18.48 5.95
N GLU A 323 21.65 -19.75 6.04
CA GLU A 323 20.37 -20.10 6.66
C GLU A 323 20.55 -20.23 8.17
N GLY A 324 20.08 -19.23 8.90
CA GLY A 324 20.20 -19.18 10.35
C GLY A 324 21.59 -18.77 10.83
N ASN A 325 21.64 -18.38 12.09
CA ASN A 325 22.88 -18.02 12.76
C ASN A 325 23.70 -19.27 13.16
N ILE A 326 24.71 -19.60 12.35
CA ILE A 326 25.62 -20.76 12.50
C ILE A 326 27.03 -20.24 12.76
N LYS A 327 27.73 -20.79 13.76
CA LYS A 327 29.05 -20.28 14.20
C LYS A 327 30.16 -21.31 14.26
N ASP A 328 29.82 -22.58 14.05
CA ASP A 328 30.72 -23.73 14.28
C ASP A 328 31.33 -24.30 12.99
N GLY A 329 31.10 -23.64 11.85
CA GLY A 329 31.56 -24.06 10.53
C GLY A 329 30.81 -25.24 9.94
N SER A 330 29.75 -25.73 10.59
CA SER A 330 28.99 -26.92 10.14
C SER A 330 28.35 -26.76 8.75
N ASN A 331 28.14 -25.52 8.31
CA ASN A 331 27.60 -25.18 6.99
C ASN A 331 28.66 -24.89 5.92
N ARG A 332 29.96 -25.11 6.19
CA ARG A 332 31.05 -24.80 5.24
C ARG A 332 30.84 -25.48 3.90
N ARG A 333 30.78 -24.68 2.83
CA ARG A 333 30.61 -25.18 1.47
C ARG A 333 31.10 -24.18 0.43
N THR A 334 31.46 -24.67 -0.75
CA THR A 334 31.69 -23.80 -1.90
C THR A 334 30.37 -23.34 -2.49
N ARG A 335 30.09 -22.03 -2.41
CA ARG A 335 28.99 -21.36 -3.09
C ARG A 335 29.45 -20.84 -4.44
N LYS A 336 28.55 -20.84 -5.42
CA LYS A 336 28.86 -20.39 -6.79
C LYS A 336 27.77 -19.46 -7.27
N PHE A 337 28.15 -18.35 -7.88
CA PHE A 337 27.23 -17.45 -8.58
C PHE A 337 27.95 -16.78 -9.75
N TYR A 338 27.18 -16.15 -10.62
CA TYR A 338 27.68 -15.43 -11.79
C TYR A 338 27.32 -13.96 -11.67
N TYR A 339 28.25 -13.09 -12.04
CA TYR A 339 27.94 -11.67 -12.15
C TYR A 339 27.19 -11.37 -13.45
N GLY A 340 26.17 -10.54 -13.35
CA GLY A 340 25.45 -9.97 -14.47
C GLY A 340 24.45 -8.92 -14.00
N GLU A 341 24.02 -8.09 -14.94
CA GLU A 341 22.95 -7.13 -14.75
C GLU A 341 21.60 -7.85 -14.89
N LEU A 342 20.62 -7.47 -14.06
CA LEU A 342 19.27 -8.02 -14.14
C LEU A 342 18.66 -7.74 -15.52
N THR A 343 18.26 -8.79 -16.23
CA THR A 343 17.61 -8.66 -17.55
C THR A 343 16.14 -8.99 -17.51
N ASP A 344 15.76 -9.99 -16.71
CA ASP A 344 14.38 -10.41 -16.57
C ASP A 344 14.10 -11.01 -15.19
N GLU A 345 12.83 -10.95 -14.81
CA GLU A 345 12.28 -11.56 -13.60
C GLU A 345 11.00 -12.29 -13.98
N THR A 346 10.73 -13.42 -13.34
CA THR A 346 9.59 -14.28 -13.70
C THR A 346 8.92 -14.86 -12.47
N THR A 347 7.59 -14.87 -12.44
CA THR A 347 6.82 -15.68 -11.50
C THR A 347 6.04 -16.78 -12.23
N LEU A 348 5.99 -17.96 -11.64
CA LEU A 348 5.17 -19.10 -12.07
C LEU A 348 4.40 -19.60 -10.86
N GLY A 349 3.12 -19.95 -11.00
CA GLY A 349 2.41 -20.52 -9.86
C GLY A 349 1.20 -21.36 -10.23
N ILE A 350 0.82 -22.19 -9.25
CA ILE A 350 -0.30 -23.11 -9.30
C ILE A 350 -1.17 -22.85 -8.07
N ASP A 351 -2.44 -22.56 -8.27
CA ASP A 351 -3.42 -22.38 -7.20
C ASP A 351 -4.62 -23.33 -7.33
N LEU A 352 -5.18 -23.64 -6.16
CA LEU A 352 -6.26 -24.59 -5.96
C LEU A 352 -7.34 -23.95 -5.08
N GLN A 353 -8.60 -24.05 -5.50
CA GLN A 353 -9.76 -23.75 -4.65
C GLN A 353 -10.75 -24.90 -4.70
N THR A 354 -11.19 -25.39 -3.54
CA THR A 354 -12.20 -26.45 -3.47
C THR A 354 -13.00 -26.40 -2.18
N THR A 355 -14.20 -26.97 -2.20
CA THR A 355 -15.02 -27.19 -1.01
C THR A 355 -15.24 -28.68 -0.86
N LEU A 356 -14.68 -29.30 0.19
CA LEU A 356 -14.84 -30.72 0.46
C LEU A 356 -15.43 -30.94 1.85
N LEU A 357 -16.55 -31.69 1.90
CA LEU A 357 -17.25 -32.03 3.15
C LEU A 357 -17.65 -30.81 4.01
N GLY A 358 -17.75 -29.61 3.45
CA GLY A 358 -18.04 -28.36 4.17
C GLY A 358 -16.80 -27.58 4.63
N PHE A 359 -15.59 -28.07 4.35
CA PHE A 359 -14.36 -27.27 4.44
C PHE A 359 -14.12 -26.57 3.11
N SER A 360 -13.92 -25.25 3.15
CA SER A 360 -13.38 -24.48 2.03
C SER A 360 -11.86 -24.45 2.16
N LEU A 361 -11.17 -24.93 1.13
CA LEU A 361 -9.71 -24.99 1.03
C LEU A 361 -9.26 -24.07 -0.10
N SER A 362 -8.26 -23.23 0.18
CA SER A 362 -7.51 -22.46 -0.82
C SER A 362 -6.02 -22.70 -0.60
N ALA A 363 -5.29 -23.00 -1.66
CA ALA A 363 -3.84 -23.20 -1.59
C ALA A 363 -3.16 -22.63 -2.83
N GLU A 364 -1.92 -22.20 -2.68
CA GLU A 364 -1.08 -21.72 -3.78
C GLU A 364 0.35 -22.15 -3.56
N ARG A 365 1.05 -22.47 -4.66
CA ARG A 365 2.50 -22.57 -4.69
C ARG A 365 3.04 -21.80 -5.88
N SER A 366 4.05 -20.97 -5.64
CA SER A 366 4.69 -20.14 -6.65
C SER A 366 6.20 -20.31 -6.64
N TRP A 367 6.81 -19.97 -7.78
CA TRP A 367 8.24 -19.86 -7.98
C TRP A 367 8.54 -18.49 -8.56
N TYR A 368 9.61 -17.88 -8.07
CA TYR A 368 10.11 -16.60 -8.54
C TYR A 368 11.54 -16.78 -9.03
N ALA A 369 11.84 -16.34 -10.24
CA ALA A 369 13.13 -16.49 -10.89
C ALA A 369 13.70 -15.13 -11.33
N LYS A 370 14.97 -14.87 -11.03
CA LYS A 370 15.73 -13.69 -11.50
C LYS A 370 16.75 -14.14 -12.53
N THR A 371 16.74 -13.56 -13.72
CA THR A 371 17.76 -13.81 -14.75
C THR A 371 18.68 -12.60 -14.91
N LYS A 372 19.97 -12.86 -14.80
CA LYS A 372 21.06 -11.89 -14.98
C LYS A 372 21.81 -12.18 -16.27
N GLN A 373 22.33 -11.15 -16.93
CA GLN A 373 23.23 -11.27 -18.08
C GLN A 373 24.46 -10.39 -17.87
N TYR A 374 25.66 -10.92 -18.16
CA TYR A 374 26.84 -10.08 -18.22
C TYR A 374 26.61 -8.93 -19.25
N PRO A 375 26.92 -7.66 -18.92
CA PRO A 375 26.53 -6.45 -19.67
C PRO A 375 27.21 -6.23 -21.04
N ILE A 376 27.26 -7.29 -21.85
CA ILE A 376 27.50 -7.24 -23.30
C ILE A 376 26.44 -8.07 -24.02
N LEU A 377 26.21 -7.76 -25.30
CA LEU A 377 25.15 -8.40 -26.10
C LEU A 377 25.27 -9.94 -26.18
N LYS A 378 26.50 -10.47 -26.18
CA LYS A 378 26.79 -11.91 -26.23
C LYS A 378 27.15 -12.50 -24.85
N GLY A 379 26.83 -11.77 -23.78
CA GLY A 379 27.12 -12.18 -22.41
C GLY A 379 26.36 -13.44 -22.01
N LYS A 380 26.92 -14.21 -21.06
CA LYS A 380 26.25 -15.37 -20.48
C LYS A 380 25.08 -14.91 -19.63
N ARG A 381 23.98 -15.65 -19.73
CA ARG A 381 22.79 -15.51 -18.89
C ARG A 381 22.76 -16.58 -17.80
N THR A 382 22.26 -16.23 -16.64
CA THR A 382 22.04 -17.13 -15.50
C THR A 382 20.73 -16.82 -14.84
N SER A 383 20.01 -17.84 -14.38
CA SER A 383 18.70 -17.70 -13.74
C SER A 383 18.67 -18.49 -12.45
N ASP A 384 18.24 -17.85 -11.37
CA ASP A 384 18.09 -18.44 -10.04
C ASP A 384 16.63 -18.36 -9.61
N SER A 385 16.09 -19.43 -9.00
CA SER A 385 14.66 -19.52 -8.62
C SER A 385 14.42 -19.93 -7.17
N VAL A 386 13.44 -19.31 -6.51
CA VAL A 386 12.98 -19.56 -5.13
C VAL A 386 11.46 -19.75 -5.08
N SER A 387 10.89 -20.17 -3.94
CA SER A 387 9.45 -20.51 -3.86
C SER A 387 8.69 -19.91 -2.67
N ALA A 388 7.37 -19.81 -2.81
CA ALA A 388 6.44 -19.46 -1.73
C ALA A 388 5.17 -20.31 -1.82
N TRP A 389 4.51 -20.57 -0.69
CA TRP A 389 3.24 -21.30 -0.66
C TRP A 389 2.38 -21.01 0.58
N PHE A 390 1.07 -21.18 0.44
CA PHE A 390 0.13 -21.08 1.56
C PHE A 390 -0.96 -22.15 1.47
N ILE A 391 -1.59 -22.42 2.62
CA ILE A 391 -2.83 -23.18 2.74
C ILE A 391 -3.78 -22.44 3.69
N ASP A 392 -4.99 -22.12 3.24
CA ASP A 392 -6.09 -21.57 4.05
C ASP A 392 -7.27 -22.54 4.06
N VAL A 393 -7.76 -22.83 5.25
CA VAL A 393 -8.92 -23.69 5.49
C VAL A 393 -9.92 -22.94 6.36
N ASN A 394 -11.18 -22.93 5.94
CA ASN A 394 -12.28 -22.43 6.76
C ASN A 394 -13.51 -23.35 6.72
N ARG A 395 -14.30 -23.31 7.80
CA ARG A 395 -15.53 -24.08 7.93
C ARG A 395 -16.52 -23.42 8.89
N ASN A 396 -17.80 -23.53 8.55
CA ASN A 396 -18.91 -23.18 9.41
C ASN A 396 -19.50 -24.43 10.09
N PHE A 397 -19.64 -24.37 11.41
CA PHE A 397 -20.25 -25.36 12.29
C PHE A 397 -21.43 -24.73 13.04
N GLY A 398 -22.51 -24.44 12.31
CA GLY A 398 -23.66 -23.71 12.88
C GLY A 398 -23.25 -22.31 13.36
N PRO A 399 -23.37 -21.97 14.65
CA PRO A 399 -23.01 -20.66 15.20
C PRO A 399 -21.49 -20.41 15.33
N ILE A 400 -20.66 -21.40 14.97
CA ILE A 400 -19.20 -21.33 15.09
C ILE A 400 -18.58 -21.33 13.69
N THR A 401 -17.79 -20.31 13.36
CA THR A 401 -16.92 -20.33 12.18
C THR A 401 -15.48 -20.56 12.63
N TRP A 402 -14.77 -21.48 12.00
CA TRP A 402 -13.33 -21.70 12.17
C TRP A 402 -12.58 -21.32 10.90
N ARG A 403 -11.44 -20.65 11.05
CA ARG A 403 -10.48 -20.37 9.96
C ARG A 403 -9.06 -20.60 10.46
N SER A 404 -8.22 -21.14 9.59
CA SER A 404 -6.81 -21.40 9.85
C SER A 404 -6.00 -21.24 8.57
N GLU A 405 -4.86 -20.57 8.66
CA GLU A 405 -3.96 -20.33 7.55
C GLU A 405 -2.51 -20.60 7.95
N TYR A 406 -1.77 -21.28 7.08
CA TYR A 406 -0.32 -21.45 7.18
C TYR A 406 0.35 -20.96 5.91
N THR A 407 1.42 -20.17 6.06
CA THR A 407 2.14 -19.55 4.94
C THR A 407 3.65 -19.71 5.12
N ARG A 408 4.36 -19.87 4.01
CA ARG A 408 5.82 -19.89 3.94
C ARG A 408 6.33 -19.18 2.69
N ILE A 409 7.27 -18.28 2.88
CA ILE A 409 7.95 -17.52 1.83
C ILE A 409 9.45 -17.78 1.98
N ASP A 410 10.08 -18.39 0.98
CA ASP A 410 11.52 -18.67 1.06
C ASP A 410 12.34 -17.35 0.99
N PRO A 411 13.55 -17.29 1.58
CA PRO A 411 14.45 -16.16 1.39
C PRO A 411 14.69 -15.85 -0.09
N PHE A 412 14.90 -14.58 -0.43
CA PHE A 412 15.06 -14.07 -1.80
C PHE A 412 13.78 -14.09 -2.66
N TYR A 413 12.64 -14.54 -2.11
CA TYR A 413 11.32 -14.37 -2.73
C TYR A 413 10.85 -12.93 -2.48
N SER A 414 11.48 -11.99 -3.18
CA SER A 414 11.16 -10.57 -3.02
C SER A 414 9.90 -10.19 -3.79
N ALA A 415 9.68 -10.73 -5.00
CA ALA A 415 8.49 -10.52 -5.85
C ALA A 415 7.88 -9.09 -5.93
N THR A 416 8.60 -8.05 -5.49
CA THR A 416 8.20 -6.63 -5.43
C THR A 416 7.70 -6.11 -6.78
N SER A 417 8.33 -6.54 -7.87
CA SER A 417 7.90 -6.17 -9.21
C SER A 417 6.53 -6.76 -9.62
N PHE A 418 6.00 -7.74 -8.89
CA PHE A 418 4.78 -8.50 -9.24
C PHE A 418 3.66 -8.40 -8.19
N ILE A 419 3.99 -8.09 -6.95
CA ILE A 419 3.08 -7.96 -5.83
C ILE A 419 3.28 -6.55 -5.29
N ASP A 420 2.20 -5.78 -5.23
CA ASP A 420 2.26 -4.42 -4.71
C ASP A 420 2.58 -4.44 -3.20
N ASP A 421 3.27 -3.40 -2.75
CA ASP A 421 3.43 -2.99 -1.35
C ASP A 421 2.24 -2.10 -0.92
N ASN A 422 2.21 -1.66 0.33
CA ASN A 422 1.21 -0.73 0.91
C ASN A 422 1.75 0.71 0.98
N ASP A 423 2.92 1.02 0.40
CA ASP A 423 3.55 2.34 0.51
C ASP A 423 4.19 2.81 -0.82
N ASP A 424 3.57 3.84 -1.38
CA ASP A 424 4.06 5.02 -2.11
C ASP A 424 5.15 4.98 -3.22
N ASP A 425 5.98 3.95 -3.45
CA ASP A 425 7.05 4.03 -4.49
C ASP A 425 7.06 2.90 -5.54
N ASP A 426 5.95 2.18 -5.65
CA ASP A 426 5.59 1.36 -6.81
C ASP A 426 4.81 2.23 -7.85
N PRO A 427 4.90 1.95 -9.17
CA PRO A 427 4.21 2.74 -10.20
C PRO A 427 2.67 2.70 -10.15
N TYR A 428 2.06 2.13 -9.11
CA TYR A 428 0.67 1.73 -9.03
C TYR A 428 0.14 1.78 -7.59
N ALA A 429 -0.67 2.80 -7.26
CA ALA A 429 -1.28 2.85 -5.93
C ALA A 429 -2.26 1.69 -5.68
N ASP A 430 -2.29 1.23 -4.44
CA ASP A 430 -3.19 0.20 -3.97
C ASP A 430 -4.40 0.81 -3.21
N SER A 431 -5.31 -0.04 -2.74
CA SER A 431 -6.57 0.30 -2.06
C SER A 431 -6.43 0.41 -0.54
N ARG A 432 -5.22 0.22 0.00
CA ARG A 432 -4.87 0.44 1.40
C ARG A 432 -4.16 1.79 1.59
N GLU A 433 -3.64 2.34 0.50
CA GLU A 433 -3.22 3.73 0.40
C GLU A 433 -4.30 4.67 -0.18
N PRO A 434 -4.41 5.92 0.30
CA PRO A 434 -5.44 6.84 -0.17
C PRO A 434 -5.11 7.57 -1.49
N GLU A 435 -4.07 7.15 -2.22
CA GLU A 435 -3.42 8.03 -3.21
C GLU A 435 -3.36 7.52 -4.64
N ILE A 436 -4.37 6.75 -5.06
CA ILE A 436 -5.04 7.10 -6.32
C ILE A 436 -6.42 7.62 -6.00
N LEU A 437 -6.61 8.91 -6.32
CA LEU A 437 -7.90 9.53 -6.51
C LEU A 437 -8.72 8.69 -7.51
N ILE A 438 -9.44 7.71 -6.97
CA ILE A 438 -10.87 7.67 -7.21
C ILE A 438 -11.35 9.07 -6.86
N VAL A 439 -11.44 9.93 -7.88
CA VAL A 439 -12.17 11.16 -7.72
C VAL A 439 -13.59 10.71 -7.36
N GLY A 440 -13.97 11.01 -6.12
CA GLY A 440 -15.20 10.58 -5.48
C GLY A 440 -15.02 9.27 -4.71
N ASN A 441 -14.79 9.40 -3.41
CA ASN A 441 -14.80 8.36 -2.38
C ASN A 441 -13.57 7.44 -2.34
N THR A 442 -12.50 7.87 -1.68
CA THR A 442 -12.00 6.98 -0.62
C THR A 442 -13.01 7.05 0.53
N ARG A 443 -13.03 6.08 1.45
CA ARG A 443 -13.97 6.11 2.59
C ARG A 443 -13.86 7.41 3.43
N ASP A 444 -12.75 8.14 3.27
CA ASP A 444 -12.27 9.19 4.17
C ASP A 444 -11.75 10.47 3.46
N ASP A 445 -12.06 10.64 2.17
CA ASP A 445 -11.82 11.84 1.35
C ASP A 445 -12.88 11.80 0.23
N ILE A 446 -14.10 12.21 0.59
CA ILE A 446 -15.33 12.03 -0.18
C ILE A 446 -15.42 13.04 -1.34
N ASP A 447 -14.96 14.27 -1.14
CA ASP A 447 -14.94 15.34 -2.17
C ASP A 447 -13.65 15.36 -3.02
N GLY A 448 -12.61 14.63 -2.62
CA GLY A 448 -11.41 14.39 -3.41
C GLY A 448 -10.49 15.61 -3.50
N ASP A 449 -10.55 16.50 -2.49
CA ASP A 449 -9.73 17.71 -2.41
C ASP A 449 -8.34 17.44 -1.78
N ARG A 450 -8.08 16.19 -1.37
CA ARG A 450 -6.85 15.70 -0.71
C ARG A 450 -6.70 16.17 0.74
N VAL A 451 -7.73 16.77 1.32
CA VAL A 451 -7.88 16.95 2.75
C VAL A 451 -8.72 15.78 3.25
N LYS A 452 -8.19 15.01 4.22
CA LYS A 452 -8.97 13.93 4.82
C LYS A 452 -10.28 14.48 5.38
N ASP A 453 -11.39 13.79 5.17
CA ASP A 453 -12.71 14.23 5.61
C ASP A 453 -12.71 14.65 7.08
N TRP A 454 -11.99 13.92 7.96
CA TRP A 454 -11.91 14.24 9.39
C TRP A 454 -11.12 15.52 9.72
N ASN A 455 -10.52 16.17 8.72
CA ASN A 455 -9.78 17.43 8.79
C ASN A 455 -10.34 18.50 7.84
N ASP A 456 -11.28 18.15 6.95
CA ASP A 456 -11.91 19.06 6.01
C ASP A 456 -13.09 19.82 6.63
N ASP A 457 -13.29 21.07 6.22
CA ASP A 457 -14.14 22.05 6.87
C ASP A 457 -15.56 21.52 7.16
N PHE A 458 -16.40 21.28 6.15
CA PHE A 458 -17.78 20.84 6.38
C PHE A 458 -17.91 19.31 6.46
N LEU A 459 -17.01 18.56 5.82
CA LEU A 459 -17.03 17.08 5.81
C LEU A 459 -16.52 16.47 7.11
N LEU A 460 -15.75 17.21 7.93
CA LEU A 460 -15.36 16.75 9.26
C LEU A 460 -16.55 16.41 10.12
N PHE A 461 -17.77 16.86 9.82
CA PHE A 461 -18.93 16.41 10.57
C PHE A 461 -19.15 14.89 10.49
N PHE A 462 -18.76 14.21 9.41
CA PHE A 462 -19.13 12.80 9.14
C PHE A 462 -18.00 11.77 9.31
N ALA A 463 -16.74 12.18 9.49
CA ALA A 463 -15.59 11.26 9.47
C ALA A 463 -14.85 11.11 10.82
N ASN A 464 -14.32 9.90 11.08
CA ASN A 464 -13.57 9.58 12.31
C ASN A 464 -12.08 9.35 12.03
N PRO A 465 -11.17 9.88 12.89
CA PRO A 465 -9.73 9.75 12.70
C PRO A 465 -9.23 8.30 12.93
N PRO A 466 -8.10 7.88 12.33
CA PRO A 466 -7.53 6.53 12.43
C PRO A 466 -7.34 6.04 13.87
N LYS A 467 -6.90 6.93 14.76
CA LYS A 467 -6.71 6.64 16.19
C LYS A 467 -8.00 6.19 16.91
N PHE A 468 -9.18 6.54 16.39
CA PHE A 468 -10.46 6.03 16.88
C PHE A 468 -10.78 4.61 16.36
N ARG A 469 -10.13 4.17 15.27
CA ARG A 469 -10.41 2.90 14.57
C ARG A 469 -9.69 1.69 15.15
N LEU A 470 -8.53 1.91 15.79
CA LEU A 470 -7.81 0.89 16.56
C LEU A 470 -8.76 0.17 17.52
N GLY A 471 -8.92 -1.14 17.32
CA GLY A 471 -9.80 -1.99 18.14
C GLY A 471 -11.28 -1.98 17.76
N LEU A 472 -11.68 -1.36 16.65
CA LEU A 472 -13.07 -1.43 16.14
C LEU A 472 -13.37 -2.76 15.45
N ASN A 473 -12.46 -3.35 14.69
CA ASN A 473 -12.67 -4.61 13.97
C ASN A 473 -11.37 -5.44 13.95
N ARG A 474 -11.43 -6.66 13.39
CA ARG A 474 -10.27 -7.57 13.31
C ARG A 474 -9.24 -7.06 12.31
N GLU A 475 -9.71 -6.43 11.26
CA GLU A 475 -8.90 -5.91 10.16
C GLU A 475 -8.02 -4.73 10.58
N SER A 476 -8.31 -4.08 11.72
CA SER A 476 -7.53 -2.99 12.30
C SER A 476 -6.80 -3.41 13.59
N ILE A 477 -6.39 -4.68 13.65
CA ILE A 477 -5.41 -5.17 14.63
C ILE A 477 -4.00 -4.93 14.05
N ASP A 478 -3.09 -4.54 14.93
CA ASP A 478 -1.67 -4.23 14.71
C ASP A 478 -0.80 -5.47 15.02
N PHE A 479 -0.73 -6.52 14.19
CA PHE A 479 -0.10 -7.81 14.53
C PHE A 479 1.40 -7.71 14.92
N ASN A 480 2.16 -6.81 14.30
CA ASN A 480 3.59 -6.56 14.55
C ASN A 480 3.87 -5.58 15.73
N ASN A 481 2.84 -4.98 16.32
CA ASN A 481 2.92 -4.19 17.55
C ASN A 481 3.75 -2.90 17.44
N ASN A 482 3.72 -2.22 16.30
CA ASN A 482 4.42 -0.94 16.15
C ASN A 482 3.55 0.28 16.56
N GLY A 483 2.26 0.08 16.85
CA GLY A 483 1.33 1.10 17.32
C GLY A 483 0.38 1.68 16.26
N GLU A 484 0.47 1.25 15.00
CA GLU A 484 -0.49 1.50 13.93
C GLU A 484 -1.16 0.18 13.50
N PRO A 485 -2.40 0.16 12.99
CA PRO A 485 -2.97 -1.07 12.44
C PRO A 485 -2.21 -1.53 11.19
N ASP A 486 -1.90 -2.83 11.03
CA ASP A 486 -1.22 -3.39 9.84
C ASP A 486 -1.84 -2.97 8.51
N ASN A 487 -3.17 -2.81 8.49
CA ASN A 487 -3.89 -2.41 7.29
C ASN A 487 -3.71 -0.92 6.93
N LEU A 488 -2.98 -0.16 7.76
CA LEU A 488 -2.66 1.26 7.68
C LEU A 488 -1.15 1.51 7.88
N GLU A 489 -0.33 0.46 7.97
CA GLU A 489 1.13 0.58 8.06
C GLU A 489 1.75 0.83 6.68
N ASP A 490 2.97 1.37 6.70
CA ASP A 490 3.62 2.03 5.56
C ASP A 490 5.09 1.57 5.51
N ASP A 491 5.42 0.61 4.64
CA ASP A 491 6.79 0.12 4.43
C ASP A 491 7.10 -0.27 2.96
N ASP A 492 8.39 -0.47 2.64
CA ASP A 492 8.86 -0.74 1.27
C ASP A 492 8.79 -2.21 0.85
N ARG A 493 7.98 -3.03 1.54
CA ARG A 493 7.95 -4.48 1.39
C ARG A 493 6.66 -4.96 0.72
N PRO A 494 6.71 -6.02 -0.10
CA PRO A 494 5.51 -6.54 -0.75
C PRO A 494 4.48 -7.02 0.27
N ASN A 495 3.22 -6.66 0.03
CA ASN A 495 2.09 -7.07 0.86
C ASN A 495 1.71 -8.53 0.61
N TYR A 496 2.45 -9.42 1.24
CA TYR A 496 2.00 -10.79 1.32
C TYR A 496 0.81 -10.90 2.28
N ARG A 497 0.25 -12.09 2.30
CA ARG A 497 -0.97 -12.39 3.03
C ARG A 497 -0.70 -12.37 4.55
N LEU A 498 -1.53 -11.69 5.35
CA LEU A 498 -1.47 -11.69 6.83
C LEU A 498 -0.11 -11.25 7.45
N ASP A 499 0.51 -10.19 6.91
CA ASP A 499 1.77 -9.63 7.47
C ASP A 499 2.91 -10.69 7.51
N TYR A 500 3.08 -11.44 6.42
CA TYR A 500 4.28 -12.27 6.21
C TYR A 500 5.25 -11.53 5.30
N ASP A 501 6.55 -11.64 5.54
CA ASP A 501 7.60 -11.02 4.73
C ASP A 501 8.43 -12.04 3.94
N GLU A 502 9.33 -11.54 3.09
CA GLU A 502 10.39 -12.34 2.49
C GLU A 502 11.14 -13.14 3.57
N GLY A 503 11.31 -14.45 3.33
CA GLY A 503 12.00 -15.32 4.29
C GLY A 503 11.22 -15.59 5.57
N SER A 504 9.90 -15.38 5.61
CA SER A 504 9.07 -15.66 6.78
C SER A 504 8.17 -16.90 6.63
N SER A 505 7.71 -17.43 7.77
CA SER A 505 6.65 -18.44 7.81
C SER A 505 5.84 -18.35 9.10
N GLY A 506 4.59 -18.82 9.07
CA GLY A 506 3.77 -18.78 10.28
C GLY A 506 2.36 -19.32 10.12
N HIS A 507 1.61 -19.21 11.21
CA HIS A 507 0.25 -19.73 11.37
C HIS A 507 -0.68 -18.68 11.98
N HIS A 508 -1.89 -18.56 11.43
CA HIS A 508 -2.96 -17.73 11.99
C HIS A 508 -4.26 -18.54 12.08
N THR A 509 -4.90 -18.56 13.25
CA THR A 509 -6.20 -19.21 13.43
C THR A 509 -7.13 -18.42 14.34
N TYR A 510 -8.43 -18.47 14.02
CA TYR A 510 -9.45 -17.89 14.89
C TYR A 510 -10.77 -18.66 14.81
N LEU A 511 -11.58 -18.45 15.83
CA LEU A 511 -12.97 -18.89 15.90
C LEU A 511 -13.87 -17.65 15.94
N LYS A 512 -15.02 -17.67 15.28
CA LYS A 512 -16.08 -16.68 15.44
C LYS A 512 -17.31 -17.37 16.01
N PHE A 513 -17.77 -16.89 17.16
CA PHE A 513 -18.98 -17.35 17.82
C PHE A 513 -20.08 -16.31 17.65
N GLU A 514 -21.18 -16.70 17.01
CA GLU A 514 -22.43 -15.93 16.98
C GLU A 514 -23.40 -16.57 17.96
N LEU A 515 -23.55 -16.00 19.16
CA LEU A 515 -24.26 -16.66 20.25
C LEU A 515 -25.78 -16.63 19.99
N PRO A 516 -26.44 -17.79 19.75
CA PRO A 516 -27.84 -17.81 19.33
C PRO A 516 -28.81 -17.37 20.46
N PHE A 517 -28.36 -17.42 21.71
CA PHE A 517 -29.15 -17.07 22.91
C PHE A 517 -29.00 -15.59 23.32
N ILE A 518 -28.04 -14.86 22.77
CA ILE A 518 -27.90 -13.40 22.94
C ILE A 518 -27.79 -12.79 21.54
N SER A 519 -28.93 -12.35 21.01
CA SER A 519 -28.98 -11.74 19.68
C SER A 519 -27.96 -10.60 19.57
N SER A 520 -27.17 -10.61 18.49
CA SER A 520 -26.19 -9.56 18.15
C SER A 520 -24.96 -9.48 19.08
N LEU A 521 -24.66 -10.55 19.84
CA LEU A 521 -23.37 -10.72 20.52
C LEU A 521 -22.47 -11.66 19.70
N SER A 522 -21.27 -11.18 19.36
CA SER A 522 -20.23 -11.98 18.73
C SER A 522 -18.93 -11.97 19.53
N VAL A 523 -18.24 -13.11 19.54
CA VAL A 523 -16.95 -13.29 20.22
C VAL A 523 -15.96 -13.95 19.26
N ILE A 524 -14.76 -13.39 19.14
CA ILE A 524 -13.72 -13.84 18.19
C ILE A 524 -12.39 -14.01 18.92
N PRO A 525 -12.10 -15.19 19.52
CA PRO A 525 -10.75 -15.51 19.97
C PRO A 525 -9.87 -15.94 18.78
N GLY A 526 -8.61 -15.50 18.79
CA GLY A 526 -7.62 -15.90 17.78
C GLY A 526 -6.19 -15.97 18.33
N TYR A 527 -5.34 -16.67 17.57
CA TYR A 527 -3.92 -16.86 17.83
C TYR A 527 -3.13 -16.70 16.52
N TYR A 528 -1.95 -16.10 16.60
CA TYR A 528 -1.02 -15.95 15.48
C TYR A 528 0.42 -16.23 15.91
N GLU A 529 1.24 -16.69 14.96
CA GLU A 529 2.70 -16.81 15.06
C GLU A 529 3.39 -16.52 13.72
N LYS A 530 4.55 -15.87 13.76
CA LYS A 530 5.42 -15.50 12.62
C LYS A 530 6.87 -15.82 12.99
N HIS A 531 7.62 -16.38 12.05
CA HIS A 531 9.03 -16.78 12.20
C HIS A 531 9.86 -16.27 11.02
N LEU A 532 11.01 -15.65 11.29
CA LEU A 532 12.01 -15.30 10.27
C LEU A 532 12.99 -16.45 10.06
N THR A 533 13.15 -16.88 8.81
CA THR A 533 13.97 -18.05 8.41
C THR A 533 15.47 -17.77 8.53
N LEU A 534 15.90 -16.53 8.22
CA LEU A 534 17.30 -16.13 8.29
C LEU A 534 17.70 -15.76 9.74
N ASP A 535 16.89 -14.94 10.41
CA ASP A 535 17.29 -14.32 11.70
C ASP A 535 16.87 -15.11 12.95
N LYS A 536 16.09 -16.20 12.79
CA LYS A 536 15.49 -16.99 13.89
C LYS A 536 14.69 -16.17 14.93
N LYS A 537 14.25 -14.97 14.56
CA LYS A 537 13.32 -14.13 15.35
C LYS A 537 11.87 -14.60 15.16
N SER A 538 11.02 -14.34 16.14
CA SER A 538 9.61 -14.76 16.10
C SER A 538 8.67 -13.80 16.83
N ALA A 539 7.45 -13.67 16.31
CA ALA A 539 6.34 -12.96 16.94
C ALA A 539 5.16 -13.91 17.18
N SER A 540 4.42 -13.72 18.28
CA SER A 540 3.22 -14.51 18.58
C SER A 540 2.26 -13.78 19.51
N GLY A 541 0.97 -14.07 19.39
CA GLY A 541 0.00 -13.44 20.28
C GLY A 541 -1.39 -14.06 20.29
N TRP A 542 -2.13 -13.71 21.34
CA TRP A 542 -3.53 -14.08 21.53
C TRP A 542 -4.39 -12.83 21.55
N TYR A 543 -5.55 -12.88 20.92
CA TYR A 543 -6.52 -11.79 20.95
C TYR A 543 -7.95 -12.29 21.12
N ASN A 544 -8.82 -11.41 21.60
CA ASN A 544 -10.26 -11.61 21.63
C ASN A 544 -10.99 -10.32 21.25
N ILE A 545 -11.95 -10.42 20.33
CA ILE A 545 -12.88 -9.32 20.01
C ILE A 545 -14.28 -9.72 20.45
N THR A 546 -14.88 -8.91 21.30
CA THR A 546 -16.28 -9.05 21.71
C THR A 546 -17.08 -7.85 21.18
N SER A 547 -18.16 -8.10 20.45
CA SER A 547 -19.03 -7.06 19.90
C SER A 547 -20.48 -7.29 20.31
N PHE A 548 -21.16 -6.25 20.79
CA PHE A 548 -22.56 -6.32 21.20
C PHE A 548 -23.36 -5.13 20.68
N THR A 549 -24.47 -5.42 19.99
CA THR A 549 -25.41 -4.40 19.50
C THR A 549 -26.82 -4.71 20.00
N PRO A 550 -27.22 -4.15 21.16
CA PRO A 550 -28.59 -4.21 21.66
C PRO A 550 -29.64 -3.82 20.61
N LYS A 551 -30.88 -4.29 20.82
CA LYS A 551 -32.04 -3.79 20.08
C LYS A 551 -32.18 -2.28 20.32
N SER A 552 -32.65 -1.55 19.30
CA SER A 552 -32.89 -0.12 19.39
C SER A 552 -33.82 0.21 20.57
N ILE A 553 -33.45 1.20 21.36
CA ILE A 553 -34.17 1.68 22.54
C ILE A 553 -35.34 2.55 22.07
N PRO A 554 -36.60 2.21 22.41
CA PRO A 554 -37.76 3.00 22.01
C PRO A 554 -37.63 4.46 22.39
N ASN A 555 -37.96 5.36 21.46
CA ASN A 555 -37.87 6.81 21.63
C ASN A 555 -36.45 7.34 21.95
N PHE A 556 -35.40 6.55 21.68
CA PHE A 556 -34.02 6.97 21.85
C PHE A 556 -33.16 6.61 20.64
N GLY A 557 -32.92 5.33 20.36
CA GLY A 557 -32.03 4.89 19.27
C GLY A 557 -31.10 3.74 19.67
N THR A 558 -29.92 3.62 19.05
CA THR A 558 -29.04 2.46 19.19
C THR A 558 -27.77 2.75 20.00
N ILE A 559 -27.30 1.74 20.75
CA ILE A 559 -26.01 1.76 21.44
C ILE A 559 -25.21 0.54 20.95
N ILE A 560 -23.93 0.73 20.65
CA ILE A 560 -23.01 -0.34 20.21
C ILE A 560 -21.83 -0.39 21.17
N PHE A 561 -21.48 -1.59 21.63
CA PHE A 561 -20.31 -1.84 22.48
C PHE A 561 -19.33 -2.78 21.78
N ARG A 562 -18.04 -2.48 21.87
CA ARG A 562 -16.99 -3.44 21.49
C ARG A 562 -15.86 -3.42 22.51
N HIS A 563 -15.26 -4.60 22.71
CA HIS A 563 -14.10 -4.79 23.56
C HIS A 563 -13.09 -5.68 22.85
N THR A 564 -11.85 -5.20 22.76
CA THR A 564 -10.72 -5.92 22.19
C THR A 564 -9.67 -6.14 23.27
N PHE A 565 -9.32 -7.39 23.50
CA PHE A 565 -8.30 -7.82 24.45
C PHE A 565 -7.15 -8.47 23.70
N ARG A 566 -5.91 -8.17 24.08
CA ARG A 566 -4.73 -8.70 23.39
C ARG A 566 -3.55 -8.95 24.31
N ARG A 567 -2.85 -10.05 24.06
CA ARG A 567 -1.56 -10.39 24.66
C ARG A 567 -0.55 -10.71 23.57
N SER A 568 0.49 -9.89 23.42
CA SER A 568 1.53 -10.08 22.39
C SER A 568 2.91 -10.39 23.01
N ARG A 569 3.70 -11.18 22.27
CA ARG A 569 5.14 -11.36 22.43
C ARG A 569 5.80 -11.16 21.06
N ASP A 570 6.62 -10.14 20.93
CA ASP A 570 7.28 -9.77 19.68
C ASP A 570 8.79 -9.67 19.83
N MET A 571 9.52 -10.13 18.83
CA MET A 571 10.97 -10.02 18.72
C MET A 571 11.42 -9.67 17.30
N ILE A 572 10.47 -9.34 16.40
CA ILE A 572 10.74 -8.95 15.02
C ILE A 572 10.61 -7.42 14.98
N PRO A 573 11.71 -6.65 14.89
CA PRO A 573 11.63 -5.22 14.72
C PRO A 573 10.95 -4.87 13.40
N ASP A 574 10.03 -3.93 13.44
CA ASP A 574 9.37 -3.41 12.24
C ASP A 574 9.64 -1.92 12.02
N ASP A 575 10.79 -1.64 11.41
CA ASP A 575 11.23 -0.28 11.15
C ASP A 575 10.35 0.38 10.06
N VAL A 576 9.77 1.54 10.39
CA VAL A 576 8.93 2.33 9.47
C VAL A 576 9.76 3.46 8.86
N VAL A 577 9.62 3.75 7.56
CA VAL A 577 10.33 4.87 6.92
C VAL A 577 9.35 6.01 6.65
N ILE A 578 9.60 7.21 7.20
CA ILE A 578 8.87 8.42 6.78
C ILE A 578 9.52 8.96 5.51
N ARG A 579 9.03 8.53 4.35
CA ARG A 579 9.67 8.82 3.07
C ARG A 579 9.70 10.32 2.71
N THR A 580 8.66 11.11 3.04
CA THR A 580 8.65 12.60 2.86
C THR A 580 9.86 13.31 3.48
N THR A 581 10.51 12.68 4.47
CA THR A 581 11.72 13.18 5.13
C THR A 581 12.91 12.23 4.99
N GLY A 582 12.73 11.06 4.39
CA GLY A 582 13.68 9.94 4.37
C GLY A 582 14.03 9.41 5.76
N GLN A 583 13.20 9.70 6.77
CA GLN A 583 13.53 9.40 8.17
C GLN A 583 13.11 7.98 8.52
N LEU A 584 14.08 7.10 8.72
CA LEU A 584 13.87 5.79 9.35
C LEU A 584 13.42 5.99 10.81
N ILE A 585 12.20 5.56 11.12
CA ILE A 585 11.71 5.33 12.46
C ILE A 585 12.01 3.87 12.79
N LYS A 586 13.04 3.65 13.59
CA LYS A 586 13.31 2.30 14.07
C LYS A 586 12.23 1.85 15.06
N ASP A 587 11.79 0.60 14.94
CA ASP A 587 11.00 -0.03 15.99
C ASP A 587 11.94 -0.50 17.11
N GLU A 588 11.82 0.18 18.26
CA GLU A 588 12.57 -0.17 19.46
C GLU A 588 11.96 -1.36 20.23
N LEU A 589 11.00 -2.08 19.63
CA LEU A 589 10.30 -3.22 20.22
C LEU A 589 9.64 -2.86 21.56
N THR A 590 9.09 -1.64 21.65
CA THR A 590 8.52 -1.12 22.91
C THR A 590 7.29 -1.92 23.35
N LEU A 591 6.51 -2.42 22.40
CA LEU A 591 5.36 -3.31 22.61
C LEU A 591 5.73 -4.80 22.48
N GLN A 592 7.01 -5.18 22.59
CA GLN A 592 7.46 -6.59 22.55
C GLN A 592 6.74 -7.52 23.53
N ASN A 593 6.18 -6.98 24.61
CA ASN A 593 5.59 -7.78 25.67
C ASN A 593 4.54 -6.97 26.45
N TYR A 594 3.30 -6.94 25.95
CA TYR A 594 2.22 -6.17 26.56
C TYR A 594 0.89 -6.91 26.62
N LEU A 595 -0.01 -6.32 27.41
CA LEU A 595 -1.43 -6.65 27.50
C LEU A 595 -2.25 -5.40 27.18
N GLY A 596 -3.00 -5.43 26.07
CA GLY A 596 -3.83 -4.32 25.61
C GLY A 596 -5.32 -4.55 25.84
N ASN A 597 -6.02 -3.49 26.21
CA ASN A 597 -7.48 -3.49 26.42
C ASN A 597 -8.08 -2.25 25.75
N ILE A 598 -8.95 -2.46 24.77
CA ILE A 598 -9.63 -1.38 24.06
C ILE A 598 -11.13 -1.54 24.21
N PHE A 599 -11.80 -0.52 24.73
CA PHE A 599 -13.24 -0.43 24.83
C PHE A 599 -13.75 0.70 23.92
N THR A 600 -14.79 0.40 23.14
CA THR A 600 -15.47 1.41 22.30
C THR A 600 -16.97 1.38 22.53
N MET A 601 -17.57 2.57 22.52
CA MET A 601 -19.01 2.78 22.66
C MET A 601 -19.49 3.81 21.64
N ILE A 602 -20.57 3.50 20.92
CA ILE A 602 -21.21 4.40 19.97
C ILE A 602 -22.68 4.53 20.34
N ILE A 603 -23.17 5.76 20.47
CA ILE A 603 -24.56 6.11 20.82
C ILE A 603 -25.16 6.93 19.69
N ASP A 604 -26.28 6.48 19.16
CA ASP A 604 -27.02 7.14 18.07
C ASP A 604 -28.45 7.47 18.53
N TYR A 605 -28.82 8.75 18.53
CA TYR A 605 -30.19 9.22 18.83
C TYR A 605 -31.00 9.35 17.53
N GLN A 606 -32.24 8.85 17.55
CA GLN A 606 -33.09 8.69 16.35
C GLN A 606 -34.55 9.12 16.56
N ASN A 607 -34.91 9.69 17.71
CA ASN A 607 -36.31 9.93 18.08
C ASN A 607 -36.94 11.19 17.46
N VAL A 608 -36.13 12.21 17.12
CA VAL A 608 -36.62 13.43 16.47
C VAL A 608 -36.30 13.36 15.00
N LYS A 609 -37.34 13.50 14.16
CA LYS A 609 -37.18 13.52 12.71
C LYS A 609 -36.24 14.66 12.30
N ASN A 610 -35.31 14.38 11.37
CA ASN A 610 -34.33 15.33 10.86
C ASN A 610 -33.32 15.87 11.89
N LEU A 611 -33.23 15.26 13.08
CA LEU A 611 -32.20 15.56 14.08
C LEU A 611 -31.23 14.39 14.18
N THR A 612 -29.94 14.66 13.96
CA THR A 612 -28.85 13.72 14.20
C THR A 612 -28.15 14.10 15.49
N ILE A 613 -28.07 13.17 16.45
CA ILE A 613 -27.17 13.28 17.60
C ILE A 613 -26.40 11.96 17.73
N ARG A 614 -25.07 12.04 17.63
CA ARG A 614 -24.17 10.89 17.75
C ARG A 614 -23.04 11.20 18.74
N SER A 615 -22.76 10.24 19.61
CA SER A 615 -21.62 10.29 20.55
C SER A 615 -20.80 9.03 20.43
N GLN A 616 -19.49 9.18 20.29
CA GLN A 616 -18.55 8.08 20.12
C GLN A 616 -17.42 8.19 21.15
N PHE A 617 -17.16 7.09 21.85
CA PHE A 617 -16.18 7.02 22.93
C PHE A 617 -15.23 5.84 22.72
N LYS A 618 -13.93 6.08 22.90
CA LYS A 618 -12.87 5.07 22.94
C LYS A 618 -12.07 5.24 24.22
N TYR A 619 -11.80 4.13 24.89
CA TYR A 619 -10.86 4.04 26.01
C TYR A 619 -9.92 2.86 25.78
N GLN A 620 -8.62 3.13 25.77
CA GLN A 620 -7.56 2.13 25.62
C GLN A 620 -6.63 2.18 26.83
N HIS A 621 -6.30 1.00 27.35
CA HIS A 621 -5.41 0.82 28.49
C HIS A 621 -4.47 -0.36 28.27
N ASP A 622 -3.18 -0.04 28.12
CA ASP A 622 -2.14 -1.01 27.80
C ASP A 622 -1.14 -1.14 28.97
N ILE A 623 -0.82 -2.38 29.33
CA ILE A 623 0.15 -2.73 30.38
C ILE A 623 1.38 -3.33 29.71
N LEU A 624 2.52 -2.64 29.84
CA LEU A 624 3.80 -3.13 29.35
C LEU A 624 4.53 -3.92 30.43
N PHE A 625 4.89 -5.17 30.14
CA PHE A 625 5.61 -6.01 31.10
C PHE A 625 7.13 -5.77 31.06
N HIS A 626 7.67 -5.34 29.91
CA HIS A 626 9.11 -5.07 29.77
C HIS A 626 9.53 -3.79 30.51
N THR A 627 8.83 -2.68 30.30
CA THR A 627 9.15 -1.36 30.89
C THR A 627 8.39 -1.06 32.19
N ARG A 628 7.39 -1.88 32.56
CA ARG A 628 6.46 -1.68 33.70
C ARG A 628 5.64 -0.38 33.62
N GLN A 629 5.46 0.17 32.43
CA GLN A 629 4.68 1.37 32.19
C GLN A 629 3.23 1.05 31.82
N ARG A 630 2.36 2.07 31.88
CA ARG A 630 0.95 1.99 31.48
C ARG A 630 0.66 3.12 30.49
N VAL A 631 -0.07 2.82 29.42
CA VAL A 631 -0.55 3.82 28.45
C VAL A 631 -2.05 3.93 28.56
N ILE A 632 -2.54 5.17 28.55
CA ILE A 632 -3.96 5.47 28.42
C ILE A 632 -4.14 6.32 27.18
N ASP A 633 -5.06 5.89 26.32
CA ASP A 633 -5.49 6.66 25.15
C ASP A 633 -7.02 6.77 25.15
N THR A 634 -7.53 7.99 24.99
CA THR A 634 -8.96 8.27 25.11
C THR A 634 -9.41 9.29 24.07
N ALA A 635 -10.54 8.99 23.42
CA ALA A 635 -11.17 9.87 22.45
C ALA A 635 -12.68 9.95 22.67
N LEU A 636 -13.22 11.16 22.56
CA LEU A 636 -14.65 11.47 22.62
C LEU A 636 -15.03 12.39 21.46
N ILE A 637 -16.03 11.98 20.68
CA ILE A 637 -16.55 12.73 19.54
C ILE A 637 -18.06 12.91 19.73
N ASN A 638 -18.53 14.16 19.62
CA ASN A 638 -19.95 14.52 19.70
C ASN A 638 -20.38 15.27 18.44
N GLN A 639 -21.52 14.88 17.87
CA GLN A 639 -22.07 15.41 16.63
C GLN A 639 -23.55 15.75 16.81
N ILE A 640 -23.97 16.95 16.41
CA ILE A 640 -25.35 17.42 16.44
C ILE A 640 -25.68 18.14 15.13
N ARG A 641 -26.76 17.77 14.44
CA ARG A 641 -27.24 18.45 13.22
C ARG A 641 -28.77 18.43 13.16
N TYR A 642 -29.38 19.56 12.80
CA TYR A 642 -30.83 19.65 12.60
C TYR A 642 -31.16 20.20 11.21
N GLU A 643 -31.97 19.50 10.42
CA GLU A 643 -32.40 19.98 9.10
C GLU A 643 -33.78 20.64 9.17
N TYR A 644 -33.78 21.99 9.15
CA TYR A 644 -34.99 22.80 9.16
C TYR A 644 -35.47 23.08 7.73
N LYS A 645 -36.71 22.71 7.42
CA LYS A 645 -37.33 22.87 6.08
C LYS A 645 -38.53 23.82 6.17
N PRO A 646 -38.34 25.15 6.10
CA PRO A 646 -39.43 26.12 6.18
C PRO A 646 -40.38 26.06 4.97
N ARG A 647 -39.89 25.57 3.84
CA ARG A 647 -40.62 25.28 2.60
C ARG A 647 -40.02 24.02 1.99
N ASP A 648 -40.75 23.35 1.10
CA ASP A 648 -40.29 22.11 0.48
C ASP A 648 -39.05 22.30 -0.43
N ASP A 649 -38.86 23.51 -0.95
CA ASP A 649 -37.73 23.91 -1.81
C ASP A 649 -36.52 24.45 -1.03
N LEU A 650 -36.62 24.66 0.29
CA LEU A 650 -35.59 25.34 1.08
C LEU A 650 -35.23 24.55 2.34
N THR A 651 -33.97 24.19 2.49
CA THR A 651 -33.42 23.57 3.70
C THR A 651 -32.35 24.44 4.33
N ILE A 652 -32.40 24.60 5.66
CA ILE A 652 -31.39 25.28 6.48
C ILE A 652 -30.94 24.31 7.55
N ALA A 653 -29.64 24.02 7.64
CA ALA A 653 -29.12 23.04 8.60
C ALA A 653 -27.99 23.62 9.47
N PRO A 654 -28.27 24.03 10.72
CA PRO A 654 -27.23 24.21 11.72
C PRO A 654 -26.65 22.86 12.17
N ALA A 655 -25.34 22.82 12.35
CA ALA A 655 -24.61 21.68 12.88
C ALA A 655 -23.48 22.09 13.83
N PHE A 656 -23.14 21.17 14.73
CA PHE A 656 -22.07 21.32 15.71
C PHE A 656 -21.33 20.00 15.91
N ARG A 657 -20.00 20.06 15.89
CA ARG A 657 -19.14 18.92 16.23
C ARG A 657 -18.07 19.33 17.23
N SER A 658 -17.82 18.43 18.20
CA SER A 658 -16.77 18.59 19.21
C SER A 658 -15.97 17.30 19.35
N ASP A 659 -14.64 17.42 19.21
CA ASP A 659 -13.70 16.32 19.31
C ASP A 659 -12.73 16.59 20.46
N ARG A 660 -12.58 15.62 21.36
CA ARG A 660 -11.62 15.64 22.47
C ARG A 660 -10.76 14.40 22.44
N THR A 661 -9.44 14.60 22.36
CA THR A 661 -8.47 13.50 22.33
C THR A 661 -7.40 13.75 23.38
N ILE A 662 -7.11 12.73 24.20
CA ILE A 662 -6.07 12.73 25.21
C ILE A 662 -5.27 11.44 25.07
N GLY A 663 -3.96 11.55 24.86
CA GLY A 663 -3.09 10.38 24.74
C GLY A 663 -1.72 10.77 24.18
N TYR A 664 -1.16 9.93 23.31
CA TYR A 664 0.15 10.14 22.69
C TYR A 664 0.09 10.00 21.16
N MET A 665 0.94 10.72 20.42
CA MET A 665 1.18 10.45 18.99
C MET A 665 2.13 9.27 18.80
N ARG A 666 3.06 9.08 19.74
CA ARG A 666 3.89 7.88 19.88
C ARG A 666 3.90 7.51 21.36
N PRO A 667 3.59 6.26 21.75
CA PRO A 667 3.65 5.86 23.14
C PRO A 667 4.97 6.31 23.80
N PHE A 668 4.89 6.88 25.00
CA PHE A 668 6.03 7.23 25.88
C PHE A 668 6.98 8.36 25.45
N ASN A 669 6.66 9.16 24.42
CA ASN A 669 7.35 10.42 24.19
C ASN A 669 6.54 11.60 24.79
N GLU A 670 6.98 12.14 25.93
CA GLU A 670 6.30 13.25 26.63
C GLU A 670 6.15 14.50 25.73
N GLY A 671 7.12 14.76 24.85
CA GLY A 671 7.06 15.83 23.84
C GLY A 671 6.11 15.57 22.68
N LYS A 672 5.49 14.38 22.63
CA LYS A 672 4.49 13.95 21.64
C LYS A 672 3.16 13.57 22.30
N SER A 673 2.93 14.01 23.54
CA SER A 673 1.62 13.94 24.18
C SER A 673 0.61 14.80 23.41
N ILE A 674 -0.62 14.30 23.28
CA ILE A 674 -1.73 14.99 22.61
C ILE A 674 -2.76 15.33 23.66
N ASP A 675 -3.07 16.62 23.74
CA ASP A 675 -4.22 17.13 24.44
C ASP A 675 -4.89 18.16 23.51
N VAL A 676 -5.86 17.71 22.72
CA VAL A 676 -6.49 18.52 21.67
C VAL A 676 -7.98 18.61 21.89
N ASN A 677 -8.52 19.81 21.65
CA ASN A 677 -9.94 20.09 21.60
C ASN A 677 -10.25 20.84 20.30
N ARG A 678 -11.20 20.31 19.53
CA ARG A 678 -11.66 20.91 18.27
C ARG A 678 -13.17 21.10 18.33
N ASN A 679 -13.63 22.31 18.03
CA ASN A 679 -15.07 22.62 17.96
C ASN A 679 -15.38 23.30 16.63
N ALA A 680 -16.35 22.77 15.89
CA ALA A 680 -16.81 23.28 14.61
C ALA A 680 -18.29 23.66 14.70
N TYR A 681 -18.60 24.90 14.31
CA TYR A 681 -19.95 25.45 14.21
C TYR A 681 -20.26 25.68 12.75
N ILE A 682 -21.31 25.04 12.26
CA ILE A 682 -21.63 24.96 10.83
C ILE A 682 -23.06 25.45 10.62
N LEU A 683 -23.28 26.27 9.60
CA LEU A 683 -24.60 26.65 9.13
C LEU A 683 -24.65 26.49 7.62
N THR A 684 -25.65 25.77 7.12
CA THR A 684 -25.82 25.52 5.70
C THR A 684 -27.23 25.90 5.23
N LEU A 685 -27.35 26.31 3.97
CA LEU A 685 -28.60 26.68 3.29
C LEU A 685 -28.60 26.11 1.87
N VAL A 686 -29.71 25.49 1.48
CA VAL A 686 -29.94 24.92 0.13
C VAL A 686 -31.33 25.35 -0.37
N HIS A 687 -31.41 25.99 -1.54
CA HIS A 687 -32.66 26.47 -2.17
C HIS A 687 -32.82 25.97 -3.61
N GLN A 688 -33.90 25.22 -3.88
CA GLN A 688 -34.29 24.77 -5.21
C GLN A 688 -35.16 25.82 -5.92
N VAL A 689 -34.55 26.67 -6.74
CA VAL A 689 -35.25 27.80 -7.37
C VAL A 689 -36.15 27.35 -8.54
N ALA A 690 -35.72 26.31 -9.27
CA ALA A 690 -36.48 25.66 -10.35
C ALA A 690 -35.99 24.21 -10.54
N GLU A 691 -36.67 23.39 -11.35
CA GLU A 691 -36.27 21.98 -11.58
C GLU A 691 -34.83 21.80 -12.07
N GLN A 692 -34.29 22.76 -12.83
CA GLN A 692 -32.95 22.70 -13.43
C GLN A 692 -31.92 23.59 -12.71
N LEU A 693 -32.30 24.29 -11.62
CA LEU A 693 -31.48 25.30 -10.96
C LEU A 693 -31.56 25.23 -9.42
N GLN A 694 -30.40 25.03 -8.79
CA GLN A 694 -30.22 25.02 -7.34
C GLN A 694 -29.18 26.06 -6.91
N LEU A 695 -29.39 26.64 -5.73
CA LEU A 695 -28.44 27.53 -5.04
C LEU A 695 -28.11 26.99 -3.65
N SER A 696 -26.83 26.99 -3.29
CA SER A 696 -26.35 26.55 -1.97
C SER A 696 -25.41 27.61 -1.36
N ALA A 697 -25.44 27.75 -0.05
CA ALA A 697 -24.52 28.63 0.68
C ALA A 697 -24.30 28.13 2.11
N GLY A 698 -23.17 28.47 2.70
CA GLY A 698 -22.91 28.09 4.08
C GLY A 698 -21.72 28.81 4.69
N ALA A 699 -21.66 28.74 6.02
CA ALA A 699 -20.60 29.31 6.82
C ALA A 699 -20.17 28.33 7.91
N GLN A 700 -18.86 28.21 8.11
CA GLN A 700 -18.26 27.48 9.20
C GLN A 700 -17.39 28.42 10.04
N TYR A 701 -17.46 28.25 11.36
CA TYR A 701 -16.46 28.73 12.30
C TYR A 701 -15.87 27.55 13.08
N MET A 702 -14.56 27.36 13.00
CA MET A 702 -13.85 26.31 13.71
C MET A 702 -12.83 26.90 14.69
N THR A 703 -12.74 26.26 15.86
CA THR A 703 -11.69 26.50 16.85
C THR A 703 -10.87 25.23 17.04
N TRP A 704 -9.56 25.38 17.03
CA TRP A 704 -8.63 24.31 17.34
C TRP A 704 -7.71 24.74 18.48
N ARG A 705 -7.63 23.91 19.52
CA ARG A 705 -6.86 24.18 20.74
C ARG A 705 -6.03 22.96 21.09
N ASN A 706 -4.72 23.16 21.19
CA ASN A 706 -3.77 22.18 21.72
C ASN A 706 -3.29 22.67 23.09
N LEU A 707 -3.64 21.97 24.16
CA LEU A 707 -3.27 22.40 25.51
C LEU A 707 -1.78 22.17 25.81
N ASN A 708 -1.10 21.31 25.03
CA ASN A 708 0.33 21.08 25.15
C ASN A 708 1.18 22.11 24.37
N ASN A 709 0.60 22.77 23.36
CA ASN A 709 1.28 23.81 22.58
C ASN A 709 0.30 24.91 22.14
N VAL A 710 0.30 26.02 22.88
CA VAL A 710 -0.61 27.15 22.67
C VAL A 710 -0.34 27.95 21.39
N ALA A 711 0.90 27.94 20.90
CA ALA A 711 1.28 28.64 19.67
C ALA A 711 0.59 28.06 18.41
N GLN A 712 0.06 26.84 18.50
CA GLN A 712 -0.67 26.19 17.41
C GLN A 712 -2.18 26.51 17.45
N HIS A 713 -2.66 27.35 18.37
CA HIS A 713 -4.08 27.71 18.42
C HIS A 713 -4.48 28.56 17.23
N TYR A 714 -5.55 28.16 16.54
CA TYR A 714 -6.10 28.96 15.45
C TYR A 714 -7.63 28.96 15.44
N ASN A 715 -8.16 30.01 14.82
CA ASN A 715 -9.56 30.15 14.47
C ASN A 715 -9.66 30.21 12.95
N ARG A 716 -10.62 29.47 12.40
CA ARG A 716 -10.84 29.39 10.97
C ARG A 716 -12.30 29.72 10.67
N THR A 717 -12.52 30.66 9.76
CA THR A 717 -13.83 31.03 9.25
C THR A 717 -13.86 30.77 7.75
N VAL A 718 -14.88 30.05 7.31
CA VAL A 718 -15.07 29.72 5.90
C VAL A 718 -16.50 30.06 5.51
N SER A 719 -16.67 30.72 4.37
CA SER A 719 -17.97 30.97 3.76
C SER A 719 -17.93 30.56 2.30
N PHE A 720 -19.00 29.94 1.80
CA PHE A 720 -19.10 29.57 0.39
C PHE A 720 -20.45 29.95 -0.20
N PHE A 721 -20.47 30.07 -1.53
CA PHE A 721 -21.65 30.23 -2.37
C PHE A 721 -21.54 29.35 -3.62
N GLU A 722 -22.65 28.75 -4.03
CA GLU A 722 -22.72 27.79 -5.14
C GLU A 722 -23.98 27.97 -6.01
N LEU A 723 -23.81 27.79 -7.33
CA LEU A 723 -24.86 27.78 -8.35
C LEU A 723 -24.76 26.59 -9.33
N VAL A 724 -25.91 26.00 -9.67
CA VAL A 724 -26.02 24.72 -10.39
C VAL A 724 -27.04 24.74 -11.56
N LEU A 725 -26.74 24.23 -12.78
CA LEU A 725 -27.64 24.26 -13.98
C LEU A 725 -27.61 22.97 -14.90
N GLN A 726 -28.72 22.54 -15.58
CA GLN A 726 -28.83 21.24 -16.37
C GLN A 726 -29.47 21.25 -17.84
N GLY A 727 -29.05 20.39 -18.83
CA GLY A 727 -29.38 20.32 -20.33
C GLY A 727 -28.99 19.02 -21.19
N SER A 728 -28.87 18.93 -22.57
CA SER A 728 -28.54 17.66 -23.39
C SER A 728 -27.78 17.68 -24.78
N ALA A 729 -26.89 16.69 -25.12
CA ALA A 729 -26.23 16.37 -26.45
C ALA A 729 -25.61 14.92 -26.66
N MET A 730 -25.39 14.40 -27.91
CA MET A 730 -24.95 13.01 -28.28
C MET A 730 -25.77 11.83 -27.67
N GLY A 731 -27.05 12.08 -27.37
CA GLY A 731 -27.90 11.13 -26.64
C GLY A 731 -27.68 11.14 -25.12
N GLN A 732 -26.99 12.16 -24.57
CA GLN A 732 -26.65 12.31 -23.15
C GLN A 732 -27.01 13.71 -22.61
N GLN A 733 -27.11 13.89 -21.29
CA GLN A 733 -27.43 15.19 -20.66
C GLN A 733 -26.13 16.00 -20.36
N ILE A 734 -26.17 17.32 -20.06
CA ILE A 734 -25.01 18.24 -19.85
C ILE A 734 -25.33 19.37 -18.84
N GLY A 735 -24.42 19.74 -17.92
CA GLY A 735 -24.65 20.65 -16.78
C GLY A 735 -23.46 21.54 -16.42
N LEU A 736 -23.69 22.55 -15.57
CA LEU A 736 -22.72 23.63 -15.26
C LEU A 736 -22.72 23.97 -13.76
N LEU A 737 -21.52 24.07 -13.15
CA LEU A 737 -21.30 24.45 -11.75
C LEU A 737 -20.41 25.69 -11.65
N ILE A 738 -20.78 26.60 -10.75
CA ILE A 738 -20.01 27.80 -10.40
C ILE A 738 -19.93 27.91 -8.87
N THR A 739 -18.72 28.01 -8.32
CA THR A 739 -18.48 28.17 -6.88
C THR A 739 -17.61 29.39 -6.55
N LEU A 740 -17.85 29.95 -5.36
CA LEU A 740 -17.11 31.06 -4.79
C LEU A 740 -16.88 30.79 -3.30
N ASP A 741 -15.62 30.69 -2.89
CA ASP A 741 -15.24 30.47 -1.49
C ASP A 741 -14.45 31.66 -0.93
N TYR A 742 -14.69 31.97 0.33
CA TYR A 742 -13.96 33.00 1.08
C TYR A 742 -13.48 32.44 2.41
N ILE A 743 -12.16 32.42 2.60
CA ILE A 743 -11.51 31.79 3.75
C ILE A 743 -10.74 32.85 4.54
N ILE A 744 -10.88 32.81 5.86
CA ILE A 744 -10.07 33.56 6.81
C ILE A 744 -9.53 32.61 7.86
N GLN A 745 -8.20 32.57 8.00
CA GLN A 745 -7.54 31.85 9.10
C GLN A 745 -6.69 32.82 9.92
N ASN A 746 -6.93 32.84 11.23
CA ASN A 746 -6.20 33.67 12.18
C ASN A 746 -5.62 32.79 13.29
N PHE A 747 -4.29 32.82 13.44
CA PHE A 747 -3.62 32.26 14.61
C PHE A 747 -3.89 33.15 15.84
N VAL A 748 -4.06 32.53 17.01
CA VAL A 748 -4.40 33.24 18.25
C VAL A 748 -3.20 33.99 18.81
N GLU A 749 -1.98 33.48 18.59
CA GLU A 749 -0.72 34.18 18.87
C GLU A 749 -0.09 34.70 17.56
N PRO A 750 0.43 35.94 17.52
CA PRO A 750 0.88 36.56 16.28
C PRO A 750 2.29 36.07 15.90
N THR A 751 2.38 34.98 15.13
CA THR A 751 3.63 34.54 14.48
C THR A 751 3.66 34.81 12.98
N GLY A 752 2.56 35.29 12.40
CA GLY A 752 2.43 35.69 11.00
C GLY A 752 1.00 36.14 10.73
N GLY A 753 0.81 37.19 9.92
CA GLY A 753 -0.52 37.78 9.66
C GLY A 753 -1.54 36.78 9.11
N GLY A 754 -2.83 37.01 9.40
CA GLY A 754 -3.91 36.11 8.99
C GLY A 754 -4.01 35.95 7.47
N GLU A 755 -4.33 34.72 7.06
CA GLU A 755 -4.46 34.35 5.65
C GLU A 755 -5.89 34.63 5.18
N ARG A 756 -6.02 35.31 4.04
CA ARG A 756 -7.31 35.61 3.39
C ARG A 756 -7.23 35.15 1.95
N GLU A 757 -8.16 34.30 1.54
CA GLU A 757 -8.20 33.73 0.21
C GLU A 757 -9.61 33.82 -0.37
N THR A 758 -9.71 34.13 -1.67
CA THR A 758 -10.96 34.12 -2.44
C THR A 758 -10.79 33.20 -3.66
N LYS A 759 -11.53 32.10 -3.74
CA LYS A 759 -11.45 31.14 -4.86
C LYS A 759 -12.67 31.27 -5.77
N ILE A 760 -12.45 31.27 -7.10
CA ILE A 760 -13.52 31.25 -8.12
C ILE A 760 -13.29 30.09 -9.09
N ALA A 761 -14.32 29.27 -9.31
CA ALA A 761 -14.26 28.08 -10.16
C ALA A 761 -15.43 28.00 -11.16
N VAL A 762 -15.14 27.50 -12.38
CA VAL A 762 -16.12 27.18 -13.44
C VAL A 762 -15.80 25.82 -14.06
N SER A 763 -16.83 24.96 -14.13
CA SER A 763 -16.68 23.54 -14.45
C SER A 763 -17.78 23.04 -15.41
N LEU A 764 -17.43 22.31 -16.49
CA LEU A 764 -18.38 21.91 -17.56
C LEU A 764 -18.71 20.41 -17.56
N PHE A 765 -19.97 20.06 -17.34
CA PHE A 765 -20.39 18.70 -17.01
C PHE A 765 -21.18 17.96 -18.12
N LEU A 766 -20.90 16.69 -18.43
CA LEU A 766 -21.77 15.78 -19.20
C LEU A 766 -22.70 14.95 -18.27
N LEU A 767 -23.95 15.40 -18.00
CA LEU A 767 -24.96 14.90 -17.02
C LEU A 767 -25.53 13.50 -17.28
#